data_AF-A0A812XX19-F1
#
_entry.id   AF-A0A812XX19-F1
#
_cell.length_a   1.000
_cell.length_b   1.000
_cell.length_c   1.000
_cell.angle_alpha   90.00
_cell.angle_beta   90.00
_cell.angle_gamma   90.00
#
_symmetry.space_group_name_H-M   'P 1'
#
loop_
_entity.id
_entity.type
_entity.pdbx_description
1 polymer ?
#
loop_
_entity_poly.entity_id
_entity_poly.type
_entity_poly.pdbx_seq_one_letter_code
_entity_poly.pdbx_strand_id
1 'polypeptide(L)'
;MVEDAPSALLDASLAQAKGADIVEYRVDLLFEQRDEESLGERMGRVLDLVKESPLPCIVTCRPHWEGGEYHGDDDERISLYEALGTSDHPPAYIDVELATYTRSANIRQKVNLAVDHPKQQRQVTTRLILSSHDFAGRPADLTRRIIAMNDEPACSVVKIAYRARSIRDNLELFEILRDRQKPTIALGMGEFGTMSRILAPKFGGLLTFASLRSESTTAPGQPTIDELLNLYRFRSIKASTKVYGIIGWPITHSMSPLVHNAGFEAIGWDGVYVPMPIAADPNDEKGSDISYVATMAALLDDGRFGFCGASITIPHKERLARYSADYEIEFTDPKSIPGIGAANTFKQAWTELSDVDWIYDGSYTINSDASAIESLMLQSIPNLTAERICIFGAGGAARAAAWVALTNGAHVSVCNRNQDRAEQLVKSLSDDHGIGWEGSINYCSSQEANDSMYQMYINCTPVGMTGGPDPEGLSIPIPDMPPLPPETVFFDTVYNPIETPMLKAAKERGYRTIDGVQMFVKQAEAQFELWTGQSAPEGLFDTLEVPVTITVRIIRALVLGVLGAALPLATYTAITSHASASGPYENPRMTPPNTTEALYSKSGHNITPLSDEKIQELAKDLTDEERKIILNEGTEPPFCGNLLDNKKDGNYHCRLCKLPLFGSNSKFHSGTGWPSFFQPVDPKHVATEEDNSHFMSRTEILCARCGGHLGHVFPDGPKPTGLRFCVNSASLEFFEAGDELPEMAKPSTLEVAYFAGGCFWGIEDRYEKHIGVIDAVSGFQGGDDSREPSYREVCTGVTGHAESVKVTFDPAVVSYEKLLSWFFRIHDPTQGNRQGPDVGTQYRSAIFTTSDEQHEQAKAFLEAQQNEGRWSKRKITTELRRAEGAKFYEAEEYHQDYYARKGGTCAAPIYPED
;
A
#
# COMPACT_ATOMS: atom_id res chain seq x y z
N MET A 1 -22.41 6.50 4.97
CA MET A 1 -22.65 7.58 5.96
C MET A 1 -24.13 7.89 5.97
N VAL A 2 -24.69 8.30 7.11
CA VAL A 2 -26.11 8.67 7.21
C VAL A 2 -26.24 10.19 7.26
N GLU A 3 -26.76 10.78 6.19
CA GLU A 3 -27.07 12.21 6.11
C GLU A 3 -28.49 12.52 6.61
N ASP A 4 -29.44 11.66 6.24
CA ASP A 4 -30.85 11.70 6.66
C ASP A 4 -31.39 10.26 6.84
N ALA A 5 -32.40 10.14 7.72
CA ALA A 5 -32.96 8.83 8.07
C ALA A 5 -33.75 8.17 6.91
N PRO A 6 -34.63 8.87 6.15
CA PRO A 6 -35.33 8.27 5.02
C PRO A 6 -34.41 7.63 3.97
N SER A 7 -33.35 8.32 3.56
CA SER A 7 -32.37 7.79 2.60
C SER A 7 -31.65 6.56 3.16
N ALA A 8 -31.25 6.60 4.43
CA ALA A 8 -30.58 5.47 5.08
C ALA A 8 -31.49 4.23 5.24
N LEU A 9 -32.79 4.41 5.46
CA LEU A 9 -33.77 3.32 5.51
C LEU A 9 -34.01 2.70 4.14
N LEU A 10 -34.01 3.52 3.07
CA LEU A 10 -34.09 3.04 1.70
C LEU A 10 -32.84 2.21 1.34
N ASP A 11 -31.66 2.71 1.68
CA ASP A 11 -30.40 1.99 1.46
C ASP A 11 -30.32 0.70 2.29
N ALA A 12 -30.81 0.70 3.54
CA ALA A 12 -30.90 -0.51 4.35
C ALA A 12 -31.88 -1.55 3.76
N SER A 13 -33.01 -1.10 3.21
CA SER A 13 -33.97 -1.97 2.51
C SER A 13 -33.35 -2.56 1.24
N LEU A 14 -32.56 -1.76 0.51
CA LEU A 14 -31.80 -2.25 -0.64
C LEU A 14 -30.71 -3.25 -0.22
N ALA A 15 -30.01 -3.00 0.89
CA ALA A 15 -29.01 -3.91 1.44
C ALA A 15 -29.64 -5.27 1.78
N GLN A 16 -30.81 -5.26 2.42
CA GLN A 16 -31.60 -6.46 2.70
C GLN A 16 -31.97 -7.19 1.41
N ALA A 17 -32.51 -6.49 0.40
CA ALA A 17 -32.89 -7.08 -0.88
C ALA A 17 -31.69 -7.70 -1.60
N LYS A 18 -30.48 -7.14 -1.42
CA LYS A 18 -29.22 -7.67 -1.94
C LYS A 18 -28.61 -8.79 -1.09
N GLY A 19 -29.18 -9.12 0.07
CA GLY A 19 -28.75 -10.26 0.91
C GLY A 19 -27.77 -9.93 2.04
N ALA A 20 -27.71 -8.67 2.49
CA ALA A 20 -26.99 -8.29 3.71
C ALA A 20 -27.68 -8.83 4.98
N ASP A 21 -26.90 -9.29 5.96
CA ASP A 21 -27.42 -9.83 7.23
C ASP A 21 -27.69 -8.75 8.28
N ILE A 22 -26.91 -7.67 8.24
CA ILE A 22 -26.88 -6.59 9.22
C ILE A 22 -26.46 -5.30 8.52
N VAL A 23 -26.93 -4.16 9.00
CA VAL A 23 -26.55 -2.83 8.48
C VAL A 23 -25.77 -2.03 9.52
N GLU A 24 -24.69 -1.35 9.11
CA GLU A 24 -24.02 -0.37 9.96
C GLU A 24 -24.52 1.04 9.62
N TYR A 25 -25.18 1.68 10.58
CA TYR A 25 -25.51 3.10 10.50
C TYR A 25 -24.35 3.92 11.03
N ARG A 26 -23.61 4.52 10.10
CA ARG A 26 -22.62 5.57 10.35
C ARG A 26 -23.34 6.91 10.59
N VAL A 27 -23.73 7.13 11.84
CA VAL A 27 -24.60 8.25 12.27
C VAL A 27 -23.83 9.53 12.59
N ASP A 28 -22.56 9.60 12.22
CA ASP A 28 -21.64 10.70 12.49
C ASP A 28 -22.28 12.06 12.12
N LEU A 29 -22.69 12.20 10.85
CA LEU A 29 -23.34 13.41 10.31
C LEU A 29 -24.79 13.59 10.75
N LEU A 30 -25.49 12.49 11.03
CA LEU A 30 -26.88 12.54 11.50
C LEU A 30 -26.93 13.07 12.94
N PHE A 31 -25.99 12.67 13.79
CA PHE A 31 -25.92 13.06 15.20
C PHE A 31 -25.21 14.40 15.42
N GLU A 32 -24.44 14.88 14.44
CA GLU A 32 -23.83 16.20 14.47
C GLU A 32 -24.90 17.29 14.68
N GLN A 33 -24.55 18.33 15.43
CA GLN A 33 -25.49 19.42 15.73
C GLN A 33 -25.82 20.21 14.46
N ARG A 34 -27.12 20.48 14.24
CA ARG A 34 -27.62 21.34 13.17
C ARG A 34 -28.48 22.44 13.79
N ASP A 35 -28.22 23.70 13.46
CA ASP A 35 -28.95 24.86 14.01
C ASP A 35 -29.06 24.84 15.55
N GLU A 36 -30.04 25.55 16.14
CA GLU A 36 -30.29 25.60 17.60
C GLU A 36 -30.90 24.28 18.17
N GLU A 37 -30.58 23.11 17.60
CA GLU A 37 -31.10 21.81 18.06
C GLU A 37 -30.55 21.42 19.45
N SER A 38 -31.44 20.90 20.29
CA SER A 38 -31.07 20.29 21.57
C SER A 38 -30.48 18.89 21.40
N LEU A 39 -29.68 18.44 22.38
CA LEU A 39 -29.15 17.07 22.41
C LEU A 39 -30.25 16.00 22.33
N GLY A 40 -31.41 16.25 22.95
CA GLY A 40 -32.55 15.33 22.90
C GLY A 40 -33.13 15.17 21.50
N GLU A 41 -33.22 16.24 20.72
CA GLU A 41 -33.68 16.20 19.32
C GLU A 41 -32.70 15.44 18.43
N ARG A 42 -31.39 15.67 18.61
CA ARG A 42 -30.33 14.95 17.91
C ARG A 42 -30.36 13.45 18.20
N MET A 43 -30.52 13.06 19.47
CA MET A 43 -30.67 11.66 19.87
C MET A 43 -31.96 11.04 19.31
N GLY A 44 -33.06 11.79 19.31
CA GLY A 44 -34.35 11.37 18.75
C GLY A 44 -34.24 10.95 17.29
N ARG A 45 -33.54 11.73 16.45
CA ARG A 45 -33.31 11.40 15.03
C ARG A 45 -32.64 10.03 14.84
N VAL A 46 -31.67 9.69 15.68
CA VAL A 46 -30.97 8.40 15.61
C VAL A 46 -31.82 7.26 16.15
N LEU A 47 -32.56 7.49 17.25
CA LEU A 47 -33.48 6.50 17.82
C LEU A 47 -34.59 6.11 16.84
N ASP A 48 -35.17 7.09 16.14
CA ASP A 48 -36.20 6.86 15.12
C ASP A 48 -35.65 6.04 13.95
N LEU A 49 -34.43 6.36 13.47
CA LEU A 49 -33.75 5.58 12.43
C LEU A 49 -33.56 4.11 12.84
N VAL A 50 -33.10 3.87 14.06
CA VAL A 50 -32.84 2.50 14.56
C VAL A 50 -34.14 1.72 14.70
N LYS A 51 -35.19 2.37 15.21
CA LYS A 51 -36.52 1.77 15.37
C LYS A 51 -37.13 1.31 14.05
N GLU A 52 -36.91 2.07 12.98
CA GLU A 52 -37.46 1.77 11.65
C GLU A 52 -36.57 0.87 10.79
N SER A 53 -35.41 0.44 11.31
CA SER A 53 -34.45 -0.35 10.54
C SER A 53 -35.05 -1.70 10.08
N PRO A 54 -34.94 -2.05 8.79
CA PRO A 54 -35.48 -3.30 8.25
C PRO A 54 -34.63 -4.53 8.59
N LEU A 55 -33.39 -4.31 9.08
CA LEU A 55 -32.42 -5.34 9.46
C LEU A 55 -31.93 -5.05 10.88
N PRO A 56 -31.38 -6.07 11.59
CA PRO A 56 -30.54 -5.79 12.74
C PRO A 56 -29.46 -4.77 12.34
N CYS A 57 -29.10 -3.88 13.27
CA CYS A 57 -28.16 -2.80 12.97
C CYS A 57 -27.03 -2.68 13.99
N ILE A 58 -25.90 -2.17 13.49
CA ILE A 58 -24.78 -1.64 14.26
C ILE A 58 -24.92 -0.12 14.21
N VAL A 59 -24.92 0.54 15.36
CA VAL A 59 -24.85 2.00 15.39
C VAL A 59 -23.43 2.43 15.71
N THR A 60 -22.86 3.21 14.81
CA THR A 60 -21.49 3.72 14.91
C THR A 60 -21.56 5.24 14.72
N CYS A 61 -21.29 5.99 15.78
CA CYS A 61 -20.89 7.38 15.68
C CYS A 61 -19.37 7.37 15.80
N ARG A 62 -18.60 7.71 14.76
CA ARG A 62 -17.13 7.72 14.79
C ARG A 62 -16.63 9.17 14.87
N PRO A 63 -15.68 9.48 15.75
CA PRO A 63 -15.15 10.83 15.86
C PRO A 63 -14.16 11.09 14.71
N HIS A 64 -13.97 12.37 14.37
CA HIS A 64 -13.09 12.76 13.26
C HIS A 64 -11.67 12.20 13.38
N TRP A 65 -11.08 12.19 14.58
CA TRP A 65 -9.73 11.67 14.82
C TRP A 65 -9.58 10.15 14.61
N GLU A 66 -10.69 9.39 14.54
CA GLU A 66 -10.68 7.96 14.20
C GLU A 66 -11.36 7.67 12.84
N GLY A 67 -11.27 8.63 11.91
CA GLY A 67 -11.78 8.47 10.53
C GLY A 67 -13.31 8.54 10.42
N GLY A 68 -13.94 9.28 11.33
CA GLY A 68 -15.34 9.67 11.25
C GLY A 68 -15.56 11.12 10.85
N GLU A 69 -16.81 11.56 10.93
CA GLU A 69 -17.21 12.94 10.60
C GLU A 69 -17.80 13.67 11.80
N TYR A 70 -17.78 13.05 12.99
CA TYR A 70 -18.33 13.68 14.20
C TYR A 70 -17.26 14.54 14.91
N HIS A 71 -17.61 15.79 15.19
CA HIS A 71 -16.73 16.81 15.79
C HIS A 71 -17.15 17.24 17.20
N GLY A 72 -18.31 16.80 17.70
CA GLY A 72 -18.82 17.15 19.02
C GLY A 72 -18.12 16.42 20.18
N ASP A 73 -18.70 16.53 21.38
CA ASP A 73 -18.13 16.00 22.62
C ASP A 73 -18.43 14.49 22.86
N ASP A 74 -17.47 13.78 23.45
CA ASP A 74 -17.64 12.35 23.72
C ASP A 74 -18.74 12.07 24.76
N ASP A 75 -18.98 12.93 25.75
CA ASP A 75 -20.09 12.71 26.69
C ASP A 75 -21.46 12.74 26.00
N GLU A 76 -21.64 13.53 24.93
CA GLU A 76 -22.86 13.53 24.12
C GLU A 76 -23.05 12.21 23.37
N ARG A 77 -21.98 11.73 22.71
CA ARG A 77 -21.98 10.41 22.03
C ARG A 77 -22.29 9.28 22.99
N ILE A 78 -21.69 9.30 24.18
CA ILE A 78 -21.95 8.27 25.18
C ILE A 78 -23.40 8.36 25.69
N SER A 79 -23.96 9.56 25.81
CA SER A 79 -25.38 9.74 26.15
C SER A 79 -26.30 9.18 25.07
N LEU A 80 -25.95 9.34 23.78
CA LEU A 80 -26.63 8.68 22.66
C LEU A 80 -26.60 7.15 22.82
N TYR A 81 -25.43 6.56 23.10
CA TYR A 81 -25.32 5.12 23.28
C TYR A 81 -26.14 4.60 24.47
N GLU A 82 -26.14 5.29 25.61
CA GLU A 82 -26.99 4.93 26.76
C GLU A 82 -28.48 4.94 26.39
N ALA A 83 -28.95 5.96 25.67
CA ALA A 83 -30.34 6.03 25.22
C ALA A 83 -30.68 4.91 24.22
N LEU A 84 -29.78 4.60 23.28
CA LEU A 84 -29.96 3.49 22.34
C LEU A 84 -30.08 2.15 23.07
N GLY A 85 -29.17 1.88 24.01
CA GLY A 85 -29.13 0.63 24.77
C GLY A 85 -30.34 0.41 25.69
N THR A 86 -30.98 1.50 26.13
CA THR A 86 -32.14 1.47 27.04
C THR A 86 -33.47 1.76 26.36
N SER A 87 -33.47 1.90 25.03
CA SER A 87 -34.69 2.13 24.23
C SER A 87 -35.55 0.88 24.10
N ASP A 88 -36.81 1.06 23.68
CA ASP A 88 -37.73 -0.06 23.38
C ASP A 88 -37.30 -0.88 22.15
N HIS A 89 -36.49 -0.28 21.26
CA HIS A 89 -36.01 -0.88 20.02
C HIS A 89 -34.48 -0.72 19.92
N PRO A 90 -33.72 -1.44 20.78
CA PRO A 90 -32.27 -1.27 20.83
C PRO A 90 -31.58 -1.84 19.59
N PRO A 91 -30.45 -1.26 19.15
CA PRO A 91 -29.65 -1.83 18.07
C PRO A 91 -29.03 -3.17 18.51
N ALA A 92 -28.64 -4.01 17.54
CA ALA A 92 -27.97 -5.27 17.85
C ALA A 92 -26.57 -5.03 18.45
N TYR A 93 -25.88 -4.01 17.95
CA TYR A 93 -24.59 -3.59 18.47
C TYR A 93 -24.44 -2.07 18.48
N ILE A 94 -23.61 -1.59 19.40
CA ILE A 94 -22.96 -0.28 19.30
C ILE A 94 -21.46 -0.48 19.12
N ASP A 95 -20.82 0.38 18.33
CA ASP A 95 -19.38 0.36 18.09
C ASP A 95 -18.74 1.56 18.80
N VAL A 96 -17.84 1.26 19.74
CA VAL A 96 -17.11 2.27 20.53
C VAL A 96 -15.61 2.01 20.42
N GLU A 97 -14.86 3.08 20.24
CA GLU A 97 -13.40 3.02 20.10
C GLU A 97 -12.75 2.62 21.43
N LEU A 98 -11.75 1.74 21.40
CA LEU A 98 -10.98 1.35 22.58
C LEU A 98 -10.34 2.56 23.28
N ALA A 99 -9.83 3.52 22.50
CA ALA A 99 -9.22 4.74 23.02
C ALA A 99 -10.25 5.64 23.75
N THR A 100 -11.46 5.78 23.22
CA THR A 100 -12.58 6.47 23.90
C THR A 100 -12.99 5.71 25.17
N TYR A 101 -13.22 4.39 25.05
CA TYR A 101 -13.68 3.55 26.16
C TYR A 101 -12.73 3.56 27.36
N THR A 102 -11.42 3.58 27.11
CA THR A 102 -10.38 3.56 28.15
C THR A 102 -10.02 4.94 28.70
N ARG A 103 -10.53 6.02 28.11
CA ARG A 103 -10.16 7.40 28.45
C ARG A 103 -10.54 7.79 29.88
N SER A 104 -11.70 7.35 30.37
CA SER A 104 -12.12 7.61 31.74
C SER A 104 -13.02 6.50 32.29
N ALA A 105 -12.99 6.33 33.61
CA ALA A 105 -13.88 5.41 34.31
C ALA A 105 -15.37 5.78 34.14
N ASN A 106 -15.68 7.06 33.96
CA ASN A 106 -17.04 7.55 33.78
C ASN A 106 -17.61 7.14 32.41
N ILE A 107 -16.86 7.39 31.32
CA ILE A 107 -17.22 6.95 29.96
C ILE A 107 -17.45 5.45 29.95
N ARG A 108 -16.50 4.68 30.49
CA ARG A 108 -16.59 3.22 30.60
C ARG A 108 -17.86 2.78 31.35
N GLN A 109 -18.18 3.42 32.46
CA GLN A 109 -19.37 3.08 33.24
C GLN A 109 -20.66 3.35 32.45
N LYS A 110 -20.78 4.50 31.78
CA LYS A 110 -21.96 4.84 30.97
C LYS A 110 -22.13 3.90 29.78
N VAL A 111 -21.05 3.58 29.05
CA VAL A 111 -21.10 2.58 27.96
C VAL A 111 -21.56 1.23 28.49
N ASN A 112 -21.07 0.81 29.67
CA ASN A 112 -21.50 -0.45 30.28
C ASN A 112 -23.00 -0.46 30.65
N LEU A 113 -23.61 0.69 30.98
CA LEU A 113 -25.05 0.78 31.20
C LEU A 113 -25.87 0.58 29.91
N ALA A 114 -25.25 0.79 28.74
CA ALA A 114 -25.87 0.69 27.42
C ALA A 114 -25.81 -0.71 26.80
N VAL A 115 -25.07 -1.65 27.37
CA VAL A 115 -24.79 -2.97 26.76
C VAL A 115 -25.00 -4.14 27.71
N ASP A 116 -25.24 -5.30 27.13
CA ASP A 116 -25.30 -6.58 27.85
C ASP A 116 -23.90 -7.02 28.29
N HIS A 117 -23.77 -7.38 29.57
CA HIS A 117 -22.53 -7.92 30.15
C HIS A 117 -22.82 -8.63 31.49
N PRO A 118 -21.93 -9.51 32.00
CA PRO A 118 -22.21 -10.33 33.18
C PRO A 118 -22.51 -9.58 34.50
N LYS A 119 -22.23 -8.28 34.57
CA LYS A 119 -22.49 -7.42 35.75
C LYS A 119 -23.65 -6.44 35.52
N GLN A 120 -24.33 -6.54 34.39
CA GLN A 120 -25.44 -5.67 34.04
C GLN A 120 -26.64 -5.97 34.94
N GLN A 121 -27.29 -4.91 35.44
CA GLN A 121 -28.47 -5.02 36.31
C GLN A 121 -29.77 -4.73 35.56
N ARG A 122 -29.71 -3.94 34.48
CA ARG A 122 -30.86 -3.66 33.61
C ARG A 122 -31.03 -4.77 32.58
N GLN A 123 -32.25 -4.99 32.08
CA GLN A 123 -32.44 -5.86 30.92
C GLN A 123 -32.05 -5.10 29.65
N VAL A 124 -30.82 -5.32 29.19
CA VAL A 124 -30.25 -4.71 27.98
C VAL A 124 -29.81 -5.84 27.06
N THR A 125 -30.11 -5.72 25.76
CA THR A 125 -29.76 -6.73 24.75
C THR A 125 -28.69 -6.28 23.76
N THR A 126 -28.40 -4.97 23.70
CA THR A 126 -27.36 -4.39 22.84
C THR A 126 -26.00 -4.93 23.24
N ARG A 127 -25.17 -5.30 22.28
CA ARG A 127 -23.81 -5.80 22.54
C ARG A 127 -22.74 -4.79 22.12
N LEU A 128 -21.63 -4.78 22.84
CA LEU A 128 -20.52 -3.87 22.56
C LEU A 128 -19.54 -4.46 21.54
N ILE A 129 -19.31 -3.73 20.46
CA ILE A 129 -18.11 -3.85 19.63
C ILE A 129 -17.08 -2.85 20.17
N LEU A 130 -15.93 -3.34 20.63
CA LEU A 130 -14.78 -2.46 20.88
C LEU A 130 -13.89 -2.46 19.65
N SER A 131 -13.67 -1.27 19.08
CA SER A 131 -12.91 -1.12 17.85
C SER A 131 -11.55 -0.44 18.05
N SER A 132 -10.62 -0.74 17.15
CA SER A 132 -9.38 0.00 16.96
C SER A 132 -9.09 0.11 15.48
N HIS A 133 -8.92 1.35 14.99
CA HIS A 133 -8.57 1.64 13.60
C HIS A 133 -7.16 2.23 13.51
N ASP A 134 -6.37 1.79 12.53
CA ASP A 134 -5.05 2.35 12.24
C ASP A 134 -4.86 2.56 10.73
N PHE A 135 -4.96 3.82 10.30
CA PHE A 135 -4.94 4.19 8.87
C PHE A 135 -3.53 4.23 8.29
N ALA A 136 -2.48 4.25 9.14
CA ALA A 136 -1.10 4.29 8.69
C ALA A 136 -0.54 2.88 8.44
N GLY A 137 -0.95 1.89 9.23
CA GLY A 137 -0.49 0.52 9.07
C GLY A 137 -0.79 -0.36 10.29
N ARG A 138 -0.15 -1.53 10.35
CA ARG A 138 -0.21 -2.40 11.53
C ARG A 138 0.28 -1.65 12.78
N PRO A 139 -0.54 -1.50 13.85
CA PRO A 139 -0.13 -0.78 15.06
C PRO A 139 0.97 -1.54 15.81
N ALA A 140 1.93 -0.81 16.39
CA ALA A 140 3.03 -1.40 17.15
C ALA A 140 2.55 -2.12 18.43
N ASP A 141 1.46 -1.66 19.03
CA ASP A 141 0.84 -2.19 20.24
C ASP A 141 -0.36 -3.11 19.99
N LEU A 142 -0.53 -3.62 18.75
CA LEU A 142 -1.66 -4.47 18.33
C LEU A 142 -2.04 -5.55 19.35
N THR A 143 -1.07 -6.34 19.80
CA THR A 143 -1.30 -7.42 20.77
C THR A 143 -1.86 -6.90 22.10
N ARG A 144 -1.37 -5.75 22.59
CA ARG A 144 -1.88 -5.14 23.83
C ARG A 144 -3.31 -4.68 23.66
N ARG A 145 -3.67 -4.11 22.51
CA ARG A 145 -5.06 -3.70 22.21
C ARG A 145 -6.00 -4.90 22.22
N ILE A 146 -5.61 -6.00 21.56
CA ILE A 146 -6.40 -7.25 21.53
C ILE A 146 -6.59 -7.82 22.94
N ILE A 147 -5.53 -7.87 23.76
CA ILE A 147 -5.62 -8.32 25.15
C ILE A 147 -6.58 -7.43 25.95
N ALA A 148 -6.45 -6.10 25.84
CA ALA A 148 -7.31 -5.15 26.55
C ALA A 148 -8.81 -5.33 26.19
N MET A 149 -9.13 -5.58 24.92
CA MET A 149 -10.51 -5.84 24.50
C MET A 149 -11.01 -7.23 24.96
N ASN A 150 -10.15 -8.24 24.97
CA ASN A 150 -10.52 -9.58 25.45
C ASN A 150 -10.76 -9.59 26.97
N ASP A 151 -9.94 -8.88 27.75
CA ASP A 151 -10.07 -8.80 29.20
C ASP A 151 -11.29 -8.00 29.66
N GLU A 152 -11.84 -7.14 28.78
CA GLU A 152 -12.99 -6.32 29.11
C GLU A 152 -14.31 -7.13 29.13
N PRO A 153 -15.01 -7.29 30.28
CA PRO A 153 -16.21 -8.13 30.33
C PRO A 153 -17.40 -7.60 29.51
N ALA A 154 -17.47 -6.28 29.29
CA ALA A 154 -18.52 -5.67 28.48
C ALA A 154 -18.28 -5.82 26.97
N CYS A 155 -17.02 -5.98 26.56
CA CYS A 155 -16.68 -6.21 25.16
C CYS A 155 -17.22 -7.57 24.70
N SER A 156 -18.20 -7.54 23.80
CA SER A 156 -18.80 -8.73 23.20
C SER A 156 -18.11 -9.11 21.90
N VAL A 157 -17.59 -8.13 21.17
CA VAL A 157 -16.92 -8.32 19.88
C VAL A 157 -15.66 -7.47 19.82
N VAL A 158 -14.53 -8.09 19.45
CA VAL A 158 -13.26 -7.40 19.19
C VAL A 158 -13.24 -6.96 17.73
N LYS A 159 -12.98 -5.68 17.44
CA LYS A 159 -12.84 -5.16 16.07
C LYS A 159 -11.46 -4.52 15.87
N ILE A 160 -10.67 -5.11 14.98
CA ILE A 160 -9.36 -4.61 14.57
C ILE A 160 -9.42 -4.27 13.08
N ALA A 161 -9.05 -3.05 12.73
CA ALA A 161 -8.88 -2.65 11.35
C ALA A 161 -7.59 -1.85 11.18
N TYR A 162 -6.74 -2.22 10.22
CA TYR A 162 -5.54 -1.44 9.91
C TYR A 162 -5.23 -1.44 8.42
N ARG A 163 -4.51 -0.41 7.93
CA ARG A 163 -4.08 -0.32 6.52
C ARG A 163 -3.07 -1.41 6.21
N ALA A 164 -3.43 -2.34 5.33
CA ALA A 164 -2.50 -3.33 4.82
C ALA A 164 -1.54 -2.65 3.85
N ARG A 165 -0.24 -2.87 4.06
CA ARG A 165 0.87 -2.41 3.20
C ARG A 165 1.35 -3.53 2.28
N SER A 166 1.02 -4.78 2.60
CA SER A 166 1.29 -5.95 1.77
C SER A 166 0.26 -7.05 2.05
N ILE A 167 0.20 -8.09 1.21
CA ILE A 167 -0.73 -9.20 1.48
C ILE A 167 -0.39 -9.98 2.74
N ARG A 168 0.88 -9.96 3.19
CA ARG A 168 1.34 -10.64 4.41
C ARG A 168 0.63 -10.12 5.66
N ASP A 169 0.21 -8.85 5.64
CA ASP A 169 -0.58 -8.25 6.71
C ASP A 169 -1.93 -8.95 6.93
N ASN A 170 -2.50 -9.57 5.89
CA ASN A 170 -3.73 -10.36 6.02
C ASN A 170 -3.48 -11.69 6.73
N LEU A 171 -2.28 -12.27 6.61
CA LEU A 171 -1.94 -13.53 7.27
C LEU A 171 -1.98 -13.36 8.80
N GLU A 172 -1.45 -12.24 9.31
CA GLU A 172 -1.56 -11.88 10.74
C GLU A 172 -3.03 -11.66 11.15
N LEU A 173 -3.86 -11.02 10.31
CA LEU A 173 -5.31 -10.91 10.57
C LEU A 173 -5.98 -12.29 10.66
N PHE A 174 -5.60 -13.24 9.81
CA PHE A 174 -6.12 -14.61 9.86
C PHE A 174 -5.66 -15.38 11.10
N GLU A 175 -4.43 -15.16 11.57
CA GLU A 175 -3.98 -15.68 12.87
C GLU A 175 -4.84 -15.13 14.01
N ILE A 176 -5.09 -13.82 14.04
CA ILE A 176 -5.95 -13.17 15.05
C ILE A 176 -7.36 -13.76 15.03
N LEU A 177 -7.92 -14.03 13.85
CA LEU A 177 -9.24 -14.65 13.73
C LEU A 177 -9.22 -16.11 14.23
N ARG A 178 -8.19 -16.90 13.92
CA ARG A 178 -8.08 -18.29 14.36
C ARG A 178 -7.94 -18.40 15.88
N ASP A 179 -7.08 -17.58 16.48
CA ASP A 179 -6.75 -17.63 17.91
C ASP A 179 -7.68 -16.78 18.78
N ARG A 180 -8.81 -16.35 18.21
CA ARG A 180 -9.78 -15.48 18.88
C ARG A 180 -10.36 -16.12 20.15
N GLN A 181 -10.44 -15.35 21.22
CA GLN A 181 -11.12 -15.75 22.47
C GLN A 181 -12.59 -15.34 22.51
N LYS A 182 -12.92 -14.27 21.78
CA LYS A 182 -14.25 -13.72 21.60
C LYS A 182 -14.60 -13.68 20.12
N PRO A 183 -15.88 -13.47 19.74
CA PRO A 183 -16.21 -13.09 18.37
C PRO A 183 -15.35 -11.89 17.92
N THR A 184 -14.71 -12.00 16.76
CA THR A 184 -13.73 -11.01 16.28
C THR A 184 -13.99 -10.61 14.84
N ILE A 185 -13.82 -9.32 14.56
CA ILE A 185 -13.79 -8.71 13.24
C ILE A 185 -12.35 -8.22 13.03
N ALA A 186 -11.63 -8.74 12.03
CA ALA A 186 -10.25 -8.38 11.75
C ALA A 186 -10.11 -8.07 10.25
N LEU A 187 -9.77 -6.83 9.90
CA LEU A 187 -9.86 -6.33 8.51
C LEU A 187 -8.64 -5.51 8.11
N GLY A 188 -8.13 -5.78 6.91
CA GLY A 188 -7.16 -4.96 6.21
C GLY A 188 -7.87 -3.87 5.41
N MET A 189 -7.42 -2.62 5.55
CA MET A 189 -7.82 -1.52 4.68
C MET A 189 -6.84 -1.37 3.52
N GLY A 190 -7.31 -0.81 2.40
CA GLY A 190 -6.54 -0.69 1.16
C GLY A 190 -6.66 -1.93 0.28
N GLU A 191 -6.14 -1.83 -0.94
CA GLU A 191 -6.19 -2.90 -1.94
C GLU A 191 -5.52 -4.20 -1.45
N PHE A 192 -4.41 -4.09 -0.70
CA PHE A 192 -3.74 -5.23 -0.09
C PHE A 192 -4.60 -5.93 0.95
N GLY A 193 -5.55 -5.22 1.57
CA GLY A 193 -6.43 -5.75 2.61
C GLY A 193 -7.66 -6.50 2.10
N THR A 194 -7.94 -6.45 0.79
CA THR A 194 -9.13 -7.05 0.17
C THR A 194 -9.30 -8.53 0.52
N MET A 195 -8.18 -9.27 0.57
CA MET A 195 -8.16 -10.70 0.90
C MET A 195 -8.74 -10.99 2.29
N SER A 196 -8.44 -10.16 3.31
CA SER A 196 -9.00 -10.33 4.65
C SER A 196 -10.53 -10.21 4.70
N ARG A 197 -11.11 -9.39 3.81
CA ARG A 197 -12.56 -9.15 3.74
C ARG A 197 -13.30 -10.33 3.12
N ILE A 198 -12.71 -10.94 2.08
CA ILE A 198 -13.30 -12.06 1.35
C ILE A 198 -13.16 -13.35 2.16
N LEU A 199 -11.99 -13.60 2.75
CA LEU A 199 -11.68 -14.87 3.43
C LEU A 199 -12.09 -14.89 4.91
N ALA A 200 -12.76 -13.85 5.42
CA ALA A 200 -13.22 -13.81 6.81
C ALA A 200 -13.97 -15.08 7.27
N PRO A 201 -14.90 -15.68 6.49
CA PRO A 201 -15.61 -16.90 6.90
C PRO A 201 -14.69 -18.10 7.10
N LYS A 202 -13.65 -18.25 6.26
CA LYS A 202 -12.69 -19.35 6.33
C LYS A 202 -11.95 -19.38 7.66
N PHE A 203 -11.62 -18.21 8.19
CA PHE A 203 -10.85 -18.07 9.44
C PHE A 203 -11.72 -17.78 10.66
N GLY A 204 -13.04 -17.78 10.52
CA GLY A 204 -13.99 -17.62 11.62
C GLY A 204 -14.23 -16.16 12.04
N GLY A 205 -14.02 -15.21 11.15
CA GLY A 205 -14.44 -13.81 11.35
C GLY A 205 -15.95 -13.71 11.57
N LEU A 206 -16.37 -12.85 12.50
CA LEU A 206 -17.79 -12.69 12.86
C LEU A 206 -18.61 -12.10 11.71
N LEU A 207 -18.07 -11.05 11.06
CA LEU A 207 -18.66 -10.41 9.89
C LEU A 207 -17.58 -9.73 9.05
N THR A 208 -17.95 -9.34 7.84
CA THR A 208 -17.18 -8.45 6.96
C THR A 208 -18.08 -7.31 6.50
N PHE A 209 -17.49 -6.19 6.07
CA PHE A 209 -18.25 -5.05 5.57
C PHE A 209 -18.20 -5.01 4.05
N ALA A 210 -19.35 -4.70 3.44
CA ALA A 210 -19.53 -4.60 2.00
C ALA A 210 -20.25 -3.30 1.65
N SER A 211 -19.92 -2.70 0.52
CA SER A 211 -20.59 -1.47 0.07
C SER A 211 -21.86 -1.80 -0.75
N LEU A 212 -22.83 -0.89 -0.74
CA LEU A 212 -24.04 -1.02 -1.55
C LEU A 212 -23.77 -0.76 -3.04
N ARG A 213 -22.84 0.17 -3.31
CA ARG A 213 -22.44 0.69 -4.61
C ARG A 213 -20.92 0.91 -4.61
N SER A 214 -20.25 0.75 -5.74
CA SER A 214 -18.80 0.94 -5.86
C SER A 214 -18.33 2.34 -5.45
N GLU A 215 -19.19 3.35 -5.62
CA GLU A 215 -18.92 4.76 -5.24
C GLU A 215 -19.15 5.06 -3.74
N SER A 216 -19.69 4.09 -2.99
CA SER A 216 -20.12 4.27 -1.58
C SER A 216 -19.24 3.51 -0.57
N THR A 217 -18.02 3.15 -0.94
CA THR A 217 -17.11 2.41 -0.05
C THR A 217 -16.73 3.26 1.16
N THR A 218 -16.97 2.74 2.37
CA THR A 218 -16.61 3.41 3.63
C THR A 218 -15.15 3.19 4.02
N ALA A 219 -14.44 2.30 3.33
CA ALA A 219 -13.01 2.08 3.47
C ALA A 219 -12.39 1.62 2.13
N PRO A 220 -11.16 2.06 1.77
CA PRO A 220 -10.45 1.57 0.58
C PRO A 220 -10.32 0.04 0.56
N GLY A 221 -10.56 -0.58 -0.60
CA GLY A 221 -10.51 -2.05 -0.78
C GLY A 221 -11.76 -2.82 -0.33
N GLN A 222 -12.87 -2.12 -0.05
CA GLN A 222 -14.14 -2.75 0.34
C GLN A 222 -14.92 -3.24 -0.89
N PRO A 223 -15.18 -4.56 -1.02
CA PRO A 223 -16.02 -5.09 -2.10
C PRO A 223 -17.49 -4.72 -1.89
N THR A 224 -18.27 -4.73 -2.98
CA THR A 224 -19.72 -4.58 -2.93
C THR A 224 -20.41 -5.86 -2.41
N ILE A 225 -21.67 -5.75 -1.98
CA ILE A 225 -22.48 -6.91 -1.58
C ILE A 225 -22.57 -7.94 -2.73
N ASP A 226 -22.75 -7.44 -3.96
CA ASP A 226 -22.86 -8.29 -5.16
C ASP A 226 -21.55 -9.03 -5.44
N GLU A 227 -20.41 -8.34 -5.35
CA GLU A 227 -19.11 -8.99 -5.51
C GLU A 227 -18.85 -10.04 -4.43
N LEU A 228 -19.14 -9.77 -3.15
CA LEU A 228 -18.96 -10.78 -2.12
C LEU A 228 -19.86 -12.00 -2.36
N LEU A 229 -21.16 -11.79 -2.51
CA LEU A 229 -22.11 -12.89 -2.55
C LEU A 229 -22.04 -13.68 -3.87
N ASN A 230 -21.89 -12.99 -5.00
CA ASN A 230 -22.00 -13.61 -6.33
C ASN A 230 -20.62 -13.87 -6.95
N LEU A 231 -19.70 -12.90 -6.94
CA LEU A 231 -18.36 -13.10 -7.53
C LEU A 231 -17.49 -14.02 -6.67
N TYR A 232 -17.39 -13.76 -5.36
CA TYR A 232 -16.55 -14.53 -4.44
C TYR A 232 -17.29 -15.66 -3.74
N ARG A 233 -18.59 -15.83 -4.02
CA ARG A 233 -19.44 -16.91 -3.47
C ARG A 233 -19.33 -16.99 -1.95
N PHE A 234 -19.35 -15.83 -1.28
CA PHE A 234 -18.97 -15.67 0.12
C PHE A 234 -19.67 -16.65 1.08
N ARG A 235 -20.93 -17.02 0.80
CA ARG A 235 -21.71 -17.98 1.60
C ARG A 235 -21.21 -19.43 1.50
N SER A 236 -20.45 -19.76 0.46
CA SER A 236 -19.88 -21.09 0.25
C SER A 236 -18.49 -21.25 0.90
N ILE A 237 -17.85 -20.14 1.31
CA ILE A 237 -16.53 -20.16 1.93
C ILE A 237 -16.63 -20.75 3.34
N LYS A 238 -15.86 -21.80 3.60
CA LYS A 238 -15.74 -22.49 4.89
C LYS A 238 -14.27 -22.75 5.23
N ALA A 239 -14.01 -23.27 6.42
CA ALA A 239 -12.64 -23.52 6.89
C ALA A 239 -11.83 -24.42 5.94
N SER A 240 -12.47 -25.39 5.28
CA SER A 240 -11.83 -26.31 4.32
C SER A 240 -11.59 -25.73 2.93
N THR A 241 -12.19 -24.58 2.60
CA THR A 241 -12.16 -24.03 1.23
C THR A 241 -10.73 -23.73 0.81
N LYS A 242 -10.33 -24.25 -0.35
CA LYS A 242 -9.00 -24.05 -0.94
C LYS A 242 -8.86 -22.62 -1.48
N VAL A 243 -7.69 -22.00 -1.27
CA VAL A 243 -7.46 -20.60 -1.67
C VAL A 243 -6.58 -20.56 -2.91
N TYR A 244 -7.08 -19.90 -3.94
CA TYR A 244 -6.39 -19.58 -5.18
C TYR A 244 -6.35 -18.07 -5.39
N GLY A 245 -5.48 -17.57 -6.25
CA GLY A 245 -5.51 -16.13 -6.53
C GLY A 245 -4.72 -15.66 -7.74
N ILE A 246 -4.87 -14.37 -8.05
CA ILE A 246 -4.09 -13.67 -9.06
C ILE A 246 -3.03 -12.81 -8.38
N ILE A 247 -1.76 -13.08 -8.69
CA ILE A 247 -0.60 -12.32 -8.21
C ILE A 247 -0.07 -11.43 -9.32
N GLY A 248 0.06 -10.13 -9.04
CA GLY A 248 0.50 -9.13 -10.00
C GLY A 248 0.48 -7.72 -9.43
N TRP A 249 0.85 -6.74 -10.25
CA TRP A 249 0.78 -5.32 -9.93
C TRP A 249 0.72 -4.44 -11.19
N PRO A 250 -0.33 -3.59 -11.36
CA PRO A 250 -1.62 -3.60 -10.65
C PRO A 250 -2.51 -4.78 -11.10
N ILE A 251 -3.49 -5.18 -10.29
CA ILE A 251 -4.41 -6.31 -10.60
C ILE A 251 -5.89 -6.03 -10.36
N THR A 252 -6.25 -4.80 -10.03
CA THR A 252 -7.61 -4.38 -9.67
C THR A 252 -8.63 -4.62 -10.80
N HIS A 253 -8.17 -4.63 -12.05
CA HIS A 253 -9.00 -4.89 -13.24
C HIS A 253 -8.95 -6.34 -13.74
N SER A 254 -8.32 -7.25 -12.99
CA SER A 254 -8.20 -8.65 -13.43
C SER A 254 -9.57 -9.33 -13.49
N MET A 255 -9.82 -9.97 -14.64
CA MET A 255 -11.00 -10.80 -14.88
C MET A 255 -10.88 -12.20 -14.27
N SER A 256 -9.69 -12.61 -13.81
CA SER A 256 -9.44 -13.97 -13.33
C SER A 256 -10.33 -14.40 -12.15
N PRO A 257 -10.67 -13.55 -11.16
CA PRO A 257 -11.61 -13.92 -10.11
C PRO A 257 -13.00 -14.27 -10.64
N LEU A 258 -13.49 -13.59 -11.70
CA LEU A 258 -14.80 -13.88 -12.30
C LEU A 258 -14.81 -15.27 -12.94
N VAL A 259 -13.79 -15.54 -13.76
CA VAL A 259 -13.66 -16.78 -14.52
C VAL A 259 -13.51 -17.98 -13.59
N HIS A 260 -12.56 -17.93 -12.66
CA HIS A 260 -12.22 -19.10 -11.83
C HIS A 260 -13.28 -19.39 -10.76
N ASN A 261 -13.88 -18.38 -10.12
CA ASN A 261 -14.94 -18.63 -9.14
C ASN A 261 -16.21 -19.22 -9.78
N ALA A 262 -16.57 -18.75 -10.99
CA ALA A 262 -17.67 -19.33 -11.77
C ALA A 262 -17.35 -20.78 -12.18
N GLY A 263 -16.12 -21.05 -12.62
CA GLY A 263 -15.65 -22.41 -12.90
C GLY A 263 -15.76 -23.33 -11.68
N PHE A 264 -15.29 -22.87 -10.52
CA PHE A 264 -15.37 -23.64 -9.28
C PHE A 264 -16.81 -23.92 -8.87
N GLU A 265 -17.73 -22.99 -9.11
CA GLU A 265 -19.15 -23.18 -8.80
C GLU A 265 -19.77 -24.23 -9.70
N ALA A 266 -19.49 -24.14 -11.00
CA ALA A 266 -20.11 -25.00 -12.01
C ALA A 266 -19.78 -26.49 -11.81
N ILE A 267 -18.59 -26.81 -11.28
CA ILE A 267 -18.18 -28.19 -10.98
C ILE A 267 -18.32 -28.57 -9.50
N GLY A 268 -18.81 -27.67 -8.65
CA GLY A 268 -18.94 -27.90 -7.20
C GLY A 268 -17.59 -28.01 -6.47
N TRP A 269 -16.54 -27.35 -6.97
CA TRP A 269 -15.22 -27.32 -6.34
C TRP A 269 -15.22 -26.40 -5.11
N ASP A 270 -14.72 -26.93 -3.98
CA ASP A 270 -14.53 -26.18 -2.73
C ASP A 270 -13.27 -25.31 -2.78
N GLY A 271 -13.27 -24.33 -3.68
CA GLY A 271 -12.21 -23.36 -3.85
C GLY A 271 -12.75 -21.93 -4.02
N VAL A 272 -11.93 -20.96 -3.62
CA VAL A 272 -12.18 -19.53 -3.83
C VAL A 272 -10.95 -18.89 -4.47
N TYR A 273 -11.19 -18.04 -5.46
CA TYR A 273 -10.17 -17.31 -6.18
C TYR A 273 -10.20 -15.82 -5.81
N VAL A 274 -9.09 -15.26 -5.31
CA VAL A 274 -9.02 -13.89 -4.77
C VAL A 274 -7.87 -13.06 -5.37
N PRO A 275 -7.97 -11.72 -5.38
CA PRO A 275 -6.84 -10.86 -5.73
C PRO A 275 -5.73 -10.90 -4.67
N MET A 276 -4.47 -11.03 -5.10
CA MET A 276 -3.28 -11.07 -4.24
C MET A 276 -2.21 -10.08 -4.75
N PRO A 277 -2.40 -8.76 -4.55
CA PRO A 277 -1.51 -7.76 -5.14
C PRO A 277 -0.15 -7.79 -4.46
N ILE A 278 0.93 -7.89 -5.24
CA ILE A 278 2.30 -7.78 -4.73
C ILE A 278 2.93 -6.58 -5.40
N ALA A 279 3.11 -5.48 -4.67
CA ALA A 279 3.71 -4.27 -5.21
C ALA A 279 5.07 -4.56 -5.85
N ALA A 280 5.32 -3.91 -6.98
CA ALA A 280 6.60 -3.91 -7.65
C ALA A 280 6.95 -2.47 -8.03
N ASP A 281 8.09 -2.00 -7.52
CA ASP A 281 8.68 -0.72 -7.92
C ASP A 281 9.63 -0.97 -9.11
N PRO A 282 9.34 -0.43 -10.31
CA PRO A 282 10.25 -0.55 -11.45
C PRO A 282 11.62 0.12 -11.21
N ASN A 283 11.75 1.00 -10.22
CA ASN A 283 13.01 1.64 -9.85
C ASN A 283 13.79 0.90 -8.74
N ASP A 284 13.14 -0.03 -8.03
CA ASP A 284 13.77 -0.90 -7.02
C ASP A 284 13.46 -2.38 -7.32
N GLU A 285 14.10 -2.89 -8.38
CA GLU A 285 13.93 -4.27 -8.80
C GLU A 285 14.36 -5.25 -7.70
N LYS A 286 15.41 -4.92 -6.94
CA LYS A 286 15.92 -5.77 -5.85
C LYS A 286 14.95 -5.82 -4.68
N GLY A 287 14.42 -4.69 -4.24
CA GLY A 287 13.38 -4.64 -3.20
C GLY A 287 12.10 -5.35 -3.64
N SER A 288 11.71 -5.19 -4.90
CA SER A 288 10.57 -5.90 -5.50
C SER A 288 10.78 -7.42 -5.52
N ASP A 289 11.97 -7.90 -5.87
CA ASP A 289 12.32 -9.32 -5.85
C ASP A 289 12.29 -9.88 -4.42
N ILE A 290 12.88 -9.16 -3.45
CA ILE A 290 12.83 -9.55 -2.02
C ILE A 290 11.38 -9.62 -1.53
N SER A 291 10.57 -8.62 -1.87
CA SER A 291 9.16 -8.57 -1.47
C SER A 291 8.35 -9.73 -2.06
N TYR A 292 8.60 -10.06 -3.34
CA TYR A 292 7.97 -11.20 -4.01
C TYR A 292 8.34 -12.52 -3.33
N VAL A 293 9.63 -12.79 -3.13
CA VAL A 293 10.14 -14.00 -2.50
C VAL A 293 9.59 -14.16 -1.08
N ALA A 294 9.66 -13.09 -0.27
CA ALA A 294 9.15 -13.11 1.11
C ALA A 294 7.64 -13.36 1.17
N THR A 295 6.89 -12.83 0.20
CA THR A 295 5.45 -13.06 0.10
C THR A 295 5.13 -14.49 -0.29
N MET A 296 5.77 -15.01 -1.35
CA MET A 296 5.58 -16.40 -1.78
C MET A 296 5.93 -17.37 -0.66
N ALA A 297 7.06 -17.15 0.04
CA ALA A 297 7.43 -17.96 1.20
C ALA A 297 6.34 -17.92 2.29
N ALA A 298 5.80 -16.74 2.64
CA ALA A 298 4.75 -16.61 3.65
C ALA A 298 3.44 -17.30 3.25
N LEU A 299 3.06 -17.25 1.97
CA LEU A 299 1.87 -17.95 1.45
C LEU A 299 2.03 -19.48 1.51
N LEU A 300 3.25 -19.98 1.31
CA LEU A 300 3.55 -21.42 1.28
C LEU A 300 3.78 -22.01 2.68
N ASP A 301 4.28 -21.20 3.62
CA ASP A 301 4.60 -21.64 4.99
C ASP A 301 3.33 -21.85 5.85
N ASP A 302 2.30 -21.02 5.67
CA ASP A 302 1.03 -21.20 6.40
C ASP A 302 0.17 -22.30 5.75
N GLY A 303 0.49 -23.57 6.03
CA GLY A 303 -0.32 -24.70 5.57
C GLY A 303 -1.81 -24.62 5.98
N ARG A 304 -2.14 -23.82 7.00
CA ARG A 304 -3.52 -23.57 7.44
C ARG A 304 -4.20 -22.42 6.66
N PHE A 305 -3.45 -21.60 5.92
CA PHE A 305 -4.01 -20.65 4.95
C PHE A 305 -4.67 -21.40 3.79
N GLY A 306 -4.20 -22.61 3.46
CA GLY A 306 -4.80 -23.48 2.44
C GLY A 306 -4.59 -22.95 1.02
N PHE A 307 -3.43 -22.33 0.77
CA PHE A 307 -3.02 -21.91 -0.56
C PHE A 307 -2.80 -23.13 -1.46
N CYS A 308 -3.40 -23.12 -2.64
CA CYS A 308 -3.30 -24.23 -3.60
C CYS A 308 -2.74 -23.81 -4.96
N GLY A 309 -2.69 -22.51 -5.24
CA GLY A 309 -2.10 -22.03 -6.48
C GLY A 309 -2.45 -20.58 -6.79
N ALA A 310 -1.76 -20.03 -7.77
CA ALA A 310 -2.04 -18.69 -8.25
C ALA A 310 -1.71 -18.53 -9.74
N SER A 311 -2.52 -17.73 -10.45
CA SER A 311 -2.08 -17.14 -11.71
C SER A 311 -1.11 -16.00 -11.40
N ILE A 312 -0.06 -15.86 -12.20
CA ILE A 312 0.92 -14.78 -12.10
C ILE A 312 0.83 -13.91 -13.36
N THR A 313 0.64 -12.61 -13.16
CA THR A 313 0.63 -11.60 -14.22
C THR A 313 1.77 -10.60 -14.05
N ILE A 314 1.77 -9.56 -14.87
CA ILE A 314 2.76 -8.49 -14.85
C ILE A 314 2.87 -7.89 -13.43
N PRO A 315 4.08 -7.59 -12.92
CA PRO A 315 5.40 -7.80 -13.54
C PRO A 315 6.11 -9.07 -13.04
N HIS A 316 5.38 -10.06 -12.51
CA HIS A 316 5.96 -11.13 -11.70
C HIS A 316 6.22 -12.45 -12.45
N LYS A 317 5.86 -12.57 -13.73
CA LYS A 317 6.02 -13.82 -14.48
C LYS A 317 7.48 -14.32 -14.52
N GLU A 318 8.43 -13.41 -14.71
CA GLU A 318 9.87 -13.75 -14.70
C GLU A 318 10.36 -14.09 -13.28
N ARG A 319 9.81 -13.41 -12.25
CA ARG A 319 10.12 -13.71 -10.85
C ARG A 319 9.65 -15.09 -10.44
N LEU A 320 8.49 -15.55 -10.91
CA LEU A 320 8.03 -16.92 -10.67
C LEU A 320 9.00 -17.94 -11.28
N ALA A 321 9.48 -17.72 -12.51
CA ALA A 321 10.43 -18.62 -13.15
C ALA A 321 11.76 -18.70 -12.36
N ARG A 322 12.31 -17.55 -11.93
CA ARG A 322 13.51 -17.50 -11.07
C ARG A 322 13.27 -18.18 -9.73
N TYR A 323 12.17 -17.85 -9.05
CA TYR A 323 11.78 -18.47 -7.79
C TYR A 323 11.66 -20.00 -7.94
N SER A 324 11.08 -20.48 -9.03
CA SER A 324 10.95 -21.93 -9.26
C SER A 324 12.31 -22.61 -9.43
N ALA A 325 13.26 -21.95 -10.11
CA ALA A 325 14.62 -22.46 -10.25
C ALA A 325 15.38 -22.45 -8.91
N ASP A 326 15.30 -21.36 -8.16
CA ASP A 326 16.03 -21.17 -6.89
C ASP A 326 15.56 -22.15 -5.80
N TYR A 327 14.28 -22.55 -5.83
CA TYR A 327 13.65 -23.44 -4.85
C TYR A 327 13.39 -24.85 -5.40
N GLU A 328 13.98 -25.23 -6.53
CA GLU A 328 13.86 -26.55 -7.17
C GLU A 328 12.41 -27.02 -7.37
N ILE A 329 11.52 -26.08 -7.71
CA ILE A 329 10.11 -26.35 -8.02
C ILE A 329 10.02 -26.96 -9.41
N GLU A 330 9.28 -28.06 -9.53
CA GLU A 330 9.17 -28.83 -10.77
C GLU A 330 8.37 -28.08 -11.84
N PHE A 331 8.89 -28.10 -13.07
CA PHE A 331 8.15 -27.64 -14.25
C PHE A 331 7.46 -28.84 -14.89
N THR A 332 6.13 -28.81 -15.00
CA THR A 332 5.36 -30.02 -15.38
C THR A 332 5.43 -30.37 -16.86
N ASP A 333 5.93 -29.46 -17.71
CA ASP A 333 6.07 -29.73 -19.14
C ASP A 333 7.29 -29.00 -19.76
N PRO A 334 7.79 -29.47 -20.92
CA PRO A 334 8.87 -28.82 -21.67
C PRO A 334 8.55 -27.41 -22.18
N LYS A 335 7.29 -26.96 -22.10
CA LYS A 335 6.82 -25.61 -22.46
C LYS A 335 6.74 -24.70 -21.23
N SER A 336 7.18 -25.20 -20.09
CA SER A 336 7.21 -24.48 -18.83
C SER A 336 8.63 -24.32 -18.32
N ILE A 337 9.61 -25.00 -18.93
CA ILE A 337 11.00 -24.98 -18.48
C ILE A 337 11.62 -23.58 -18.55
N PRO A 338 12.72 -23.33 -17.81
CA PRO A 338 13.36 -22.01 -17.70
C PRO A 338 13.79 -21.35 -19.02
N GLY A 339 13.84 -22.06 -20.16
CA GLY A 339 14.16 -21.49 -21.47
C GLY A 339 13.19 -20.38 -21.93
N ILE A 340 11.93 -20.41 -21.48
CA ILE A 340 10.97 -19.30 -21.68
C ILE A 340 11.26 -18.14 -20.72
N GLY A 341 12.03 -18.32 -19.65
CA GLY A 341 12.37 -17.25 -18.71
C GLY A 341 11.18 -16.59 -18.00
N ALA A 342 9.98 -17.17 -18.11
CA ALA A 342 8.75 -16.66 -17.52
C ALA A 342 7.76 -17.82 -17.28
N ALA A 343 7.03 -17.73 -16.18
CA ALA A 343 5.93 -18.63 -15.84
C ALA A 343 4.74 -17.81 -15.34
N ASN A 344 3.52 -18.29 -15.54
CA ASN A 344 2.31 -17.54 -15.21
C ASN A 344 1.34 -18.31 -14.31
N THR A 345 1.71 -19.51 -13.86
CA THR A 345 0.83 -20.36 -13.07
C THR A 345 1.65 -21.15 -12.08
N PHE A 346 1.27 -21.04 -10.81
CA PHE A 346 1.84 -21.80 -9.70
C PHE A 346 0.76 -22.74 -9.13
N LYS A 347 1.15 -23.96 -8.78
CA LYS A 347 0.30 -24.95 -8.12
C LYS A 347 1.03 -25.56 -6.93
N GLN A 348 0.33 -25.67 -5.82
CA GLN A 348 0.72 -26.47 -4.67
C GLN A 348 -0.17 -27.72 -4.64
N ALA A 349 0.43 -28.91 -4.75
CA ALA A 349 -0.30 -30.16 -4.70
C ALA A 349 -0.36 -30.71 -3.28
N TRP A 350 -1.55 -31.17 -2.92
CA TRP A 350 -1.85 -31.76 -1.62
C TRP A 350 -2.65 -33.05 -1.82
N THR A 351 -2.20 -34.16 -1.25
CA THR A 351 -2.94 -35.42 -1.19
C THR A 351 -3.73 -35.47 0.10
N GLU A 352 -5.04 -35.69 -0.02
CA GLU A 352 -5.95 -35.88 1.11
C GLU A 352 -5.69 -37.25 1.75
N LEU A 353 -5.30 -37.26 3.03
CA LEU A 353 -5.25 -38.48 3.84
C LEU A 353 -6.58 -38.70 4.60
N SER A 354 -7.22 -37.63 5.05
CA SER A 354 -8.51 -37.61 5.76
C SER A 354 -9.16 -36.21 5.67
N ASP A 355 -10.39 -36.05 6.18
CA ASP A 355 -11.13 -34.77 6.21
C ASP A 355 -10.36 -33.59 6.87
N VAL A 356 -9.31 -33.88 7.64
CA VAL A 356 -8.50 -32.90 8.37
C VAL A 356 -6.98 -33.03 8.17
N ASP A 357 -6.50 -34.09 7.49
CA ASP A 357 -5.07 -34.36 7.28
C ASP A 357 -4.72 -34.39 5.78
N TRP A 358 -3.68 -33.63 5.41
CA TRP A 358 -3.21 -33.48 4.03
C TRP A 358 -1.70 -33.69 3.98
N ILE A 359 -1.21 -34.43 2.97
CA ILE A 359 0.22 -34.56 2.66
C ILE A 359 0.55 -33.56 1.55
N TYR A 360 1.64 -32.82 1.72
CA TYR A 360 2.22 -32.03 0.65
C TYR A 360 2.91 -32.93 -0.38
N ASP A 361 2.45 -32.89 -1.63
CA ASP A 361 2.97 -33.74 -2.72
C ASP A 361 4.04 -33.05 -3.57
N GLY A 362 4.14 -31.74 -3.47
CA GLY A 362 5.06 -30.94 -4.27
C GLY A 362 4.45 -29.63 -4.75
N SER A 363 5.31 -28.80 -5.31
CA SER A 363 4.92 -27.56 -5.99
C SER A 363 5.31 -27.67 -7.45
N TYR A 364 4.49 -27.04 -8.28
CA TYR A 364 4.60 -27.13 -9.73
C TYR A 364 4.42 -25.75 -10.35
N THR A 365 5.18 -25.49 -11.40
CA THR A 365 5.10 -24.26 -12.17
C THR A 365 4.83 -24.55 -13.64
N ILE A 366 3.88 -23.82 -14.22
CA ILE A 366 3.59 -23.89 -15.66
C ILE A 366 3.54 -22.52 -16.33
N ASN A 367 3.69 -22.53 -17.64
CA ASN A 367 3.38 -21.39 -18.49
C ASN A 367 2.11 -21.67 -19.31
N SER A 368 0.94 -21.38 -18.74
CA SER A 368 -0.35 -21.54 -19.41
C SER A 368 -0.56 -20.57 -20.58
N ASP A 369 0.21 -19.48 -20.69
CA ASP A 369 0.21 -18.64 -21.91
C ASP A 369 0.75 -19.46 -23.09
N ALA A 370 1.83 -20.22 -22.89
CA ALA A 370 2.38 -21.12 -23.88
C ALA A 370 1.39 -22.25 -24.24
N SER A 371 0.74 -22.88 -23.24
CA SER A 371 -0.29 -23.89 -23.48
C SER A 371 -1.48 -23.34 -24.28
N ALA A 372 -1.91 -22.12 -24.00
CA ALA A 372 -3.00 -21.45 -24.71
C ALA A 372 -2.63 -21.12 -26.16
N ILE A 373 -1.45 -20.54 -26.37
CA ILE A 373 -0.92 -20.22 -27.70
C ILE A 373 -0.82 -21.49 -28.54
N GLU A 374 -0.30 -22.58 -27.97
CA GLU A 374 -0.19 -23.85 -28.68
C GLU A 374 -1.56 -24.40 -29.08
N SER A 375 -2.52 -24.43 -28.16
CA SER A 375 -3.87 -24.90 -28.45
C SER A 375 -4.49 -24.12 -29.62
N LEU A 376 -4.35 -22.79 -29.61
CA LEU A 376 -4.87 -21.91 -30.67
C LEU A 376 -4.12 -22.08 -32.00
N MET A 377 -2.80 -22.24 -31.95
CA MET A 377 -1.98 -22.52 -33.13
C MET A 377 -2.38 -23.85 -33.77
N LEU A 378 -2.47 -24.93 -33.00
CA LEU A 378 -2.79 -26.27 -33.50
C LEU A 378 -4.24 -26.42 -33.96
N GLN A 379 -5.18 -25.69 -33.35
CA GLN A 379 -6.56 -25.61 -33.85
C GLN A 379 -6.63 -24.93 -35.23
N SER A 380 -5.76 -23.95 -35.47
CA SER A 380 -5.73 -23.18 -36.72
C SER A 380 -4.88 -23.84 -37.80
N ILE A 381 -3.75 -24.44 -37.41
CA ILE A 381 -2.75 -25.11 -38.23
C ILE A 381 -2.38 -26.43 -37.53
N PRO A 382 -3.05 -27.56 -37.86
CA PRO A 382 -2.90 -28.83 -37.15
C PRO A 382 -1.50 -29.44 -37.13
N ASN A 383 -0.62 -29.03 -38.04
CA ASN A 383 0.77 -29.45 -38.07
C ASN A 383 1.67 -28.23 -38.34
N LEU A 384 2.47 -27.85 -37.35
CA LEU A 384 3.39 -26.71 -37.44
C LEU A 384 4.78 -27.09 -37.97
N THR A 385 5.06 -28.38 -38.19
CA THR A 385 6.39 -28.83 -38.63
C THR A 385 6.74 -28.22 -39.99
N ALA A 386 7.89 -27.54 -40.04
CA ALA A 386 8.39 -26.77 -41.18
C ALA A 386 7.52 -25.58 -41.64
N GLU A 387 6.47 -25.23 -40.89
CA GLU A 387 5.65 -24.05 -41.18
C GLU A 387 6.40 -22.75 -40.85
N ARG A 388 6.12 -21.68 -41.59
CA ARG A 388 6.75 -20.37 -41.38
C ARG A 388 5.85 -19.47 -40.55
N ILE A 389 6.33 -19.00 -39.41
CA ILE A 389 5.58 -18.14 -38.48
C ILE A 389 6.34 -16.83 -38.26
N CYS A 390 5.66 -15.70 -38.40
CA CYS A 390 6.22 -14.38 -38.10
C CYS A 390 5.64 -13.84 -36.78
N ILE A 391 6.52 -13.43 -35.87
CA ILE A 391 6.15 -12.91 -34.55
C ILE A 391 6.61 -11.46 -34.46
N PHE A 392 5.66 -10.56 -34.19
CA PHE A 392 5.92 -9.15 -33.95
C PHE A 392 6.04 -8.89 -32.45
N GLY A 393 7.19 -8.38 -32.03
CA GLY A 393 7.53 -8.11 -30.63
C GLY A 393 8.62 -9.01 -30.09
N ALA A 394 9.21 -8.60 -28.97
CA ALA A 394 10.28 -9.33 -28.28
C ALA A 394 10.04 -9.46 -26.76
N GLY A 395 8.78 -9.35 -26.33
CA GLY A 395 8.37 -9.48 -24.91
C GLY A 395 8.06 -10.93 -24.51
N GLY A 396 7.53 -11.12 -23.29
CA GLY A 396 7.19 -12.45 -22.75
C GLY A 396 6.21 -13.24 -23.62
N ALA A 397 5.17 -12.59 -24.17
CA ALA A 397 4.23 -13.23 -25.10
C ALA A 397 4.90 -13.67 -26.41
N ALA A 398 5.83 -12.86 -26.95
CA ALA A 398 6.59 -13.22 -28.15
C ALA A 398 7.50 -14.43 -27.89
N ARG A 399 8.12 -14.47 -26.71
CA ARG A 399 8.96 -15.58 -26.29
C ARG A 399 8.18 -16.88 -26.12
N ALA A 400 7.01 -16.84 -25.48
CA ALA A 400 6.13 -17.99 -25.35
C ALA A 400 5.66 -18.49 -26.73
N ALA A 401 5.23 -17.60 -27.61
CA ALA A 401 4.81 -17.97 -28.97
C ALA A 401 5.97 -18.57 -29.80
N ALA A 402 7.16 -17.97 -29.73
CA ALA A 402 8.35 -18.48 -30.41
C ALA A 402 8.73 -19.87 -29.90
N TRP A 403 8.71 -20.07 -28.58
CA TRP A 403 9.01 -21.35 -27.95
C TRP A 403 8.05 -22.46 -28.41
N VAL A 404 6.75 -22.18 -28.36
CA VAL A 404 5.71 -23.12 -28.81
C VAL A 404 5.89 -23.48 -30.28
N ALA A 405 6.14 -22.49 -31.13
CA ALA A 405 6.38 -22.71 -32.55
C ALA A 405 7.63 -23.59 -32.79
N LEU A 406 8.75 -23.28 -32.12
CA LEU A 406 10.01 -24.03 -32.27
C LEU A 406 9.88 -25.48 -31.79
N THR A 407 9.29 -25.69 -30.61
CA THR A 407 9.09 -27.03 -30.04
C THR A 407 8.16 -27.91 -30.88
N ASN A 408 7.30 -27.30 -31.69
CA ASN A 408 6.46 -27.99 -32.68
C ASN A 408 7.09 -28.08 -34.09
N GLY A 409 8.36 -27.67 -34.25
CA GLY A 409 9.14 -27.83 -35.48
C GLY A 409 8.99 -26.71 -36.52
N ALA A 410 8.46 -25.55 -36.15
CA ALA A 410 8.25 -24.43 -37.08
C ALA A 410 9.53 -23.59 -37.30
N HIS A 411 9.52 -22.82 -38.39
CA HIS A 411 10.51 -21.79 -38.70
C HIS A 411 9.98 -20.40 -38.29
N VAL A 412 10.60 -19.80 -37.28
CA VAL A 412 10.16 -18.55 -36.65
C VAL A 412 11.00 -17.37 -37.11
N SER A 413 10.33 -16.29 -37.52
CA SER A 413 10.95 -14.99 -37.79
C SER A 413 10.44 -13.94 -36.82
N VAL A 414 11.35 -13.38 -36.02
CA VAL A 414 11.04 -12.35 -35.03
C VAL A 414 11.24 -10.97 -35.64
N CYS A 415 10.20 -10.15 -35.64
CA CYS A 415 10.21 -8.77 -36.08
C CYS A 415 9.99 -7.85 -34.86
N ASN A 416 10.86 -6.88 -34.63
CA ASN A 416 10.68 -5.92 -33.53
C ASN A 416 11.23 -4.54 -33.92
N ARG A 417 10.56 -3.47 -33.45
CA ARG A 417 11.00 -2.08 -33.70
C ARG A 417 12.45 -1.82 -33.27
N ASN A 418 12.86 -2.45 -32.17
CA ASN A 418 14.26 -2.45 -31.72
C ASN A 418 14.89 -3.79 -32.11
N GLN A 419 15.81 -3.74 -33.07
CA GLN A 419 16.49 -4.91 -33.61
C GLN A 419 17.31 -5.66 -32.54
N ASP A 420 18.03 -4.94 -31.66
CA ASP A 420 18.81 -5.54 -30.58
C ASP A 420 17.96 -6.44 -29.69
N ARG A 421 16.71 -6.05 -29.42
CA ARG A 421 15.78 -6.88 -28.62
C ARG A 421 15.33 -8.14 -29.35
N ALA A 422 15.13 -8.07 -30.67
CA ALA A 422 14.83 -9.27 -31.47
C ALA A 422 16.04 -10.20 -31.48
N GLU A 423 17.24 -9.68 -31.72
CA GLU A 423 18.48 -10.46 -31.70
C GLU A 423 18.71 -11.16 -30.35
N GLN A 424 18.46 -10.46 -29.25
CA GLN A 424 18.55 -11.05 -27.91
C GLN A 424 17.53 -12.18 -27.70
N LEU A 425 16.29 -12.01 -28.16
CA LEU A 425 15.28 -13.07 -28.10
C LEU A 425 15.71 -14.29 -28.91
N VAL A 426 16.09 -14.08 -30.18
CA VAL A 426 16.58 -15.15 -31.07
C VAL A 426 17.75 -15.89 -30.43
N LYS A 427 18.75 -15.15 -29.94
CA LYS A 427 19.94 -15.73 -29.30
C LYS A 427 19.56 -16.59 -28.08
N SER A 428 18.63 -16.11 -27.25
CA SER A 428 18.19 -16.84 -26.06
C SER A 428 17.37 -18.10 -26.37
N LEU A 429 16.82 -18.22 -27.59
CA LEU A 429 16.04 -19.37 -28.05
C LEU A 429 16.78 -20.18 -29.12
N SER A 430 18.07 -19.95 -29.31
CA SER A 430 18.90 -20.70 -30.26
C SER A 430 19.46 -22.00 -29.67
N ASP A 431 19.51 -22.09 -28.34
CA ASP A 431 19.83 -23.32 -27.62
C ASP A 431 18.54 -24.11 -27.41
N ASP A 432 18.56 -25.41 -27.73
CA ASP A 432 17.39 -26.28 -27.58
C ASP A 432 17.12 -26.67 -26.12
N HIS A 433 18.00 -26.26 -25.20
CA HIS A 433 17.96 -26.56 -23.77
C HIS A 433 17.82 -28.07 -23.49
N GLY A 434 18.32 -28.91 -24.39
CA GLY A 434 18.23 -30.37 -24.31
C GLY A 434 16.88 -30.97 -24.72
N ILE A 435 15.96 -30.19 -25.30
CA ILE A 435 14.65 -30.68 -25.80
C ILE A 435 14.79 -31.36 -27.17
N GLY A 436 15.72 -30.92 -28.03
CA GLY A 436 15.94 -31.49 -29.35
C GLY A 436 14.84 -31.20 -30.38
N TRP A 437 14.54 -29.91 -30.64
CA TRP A 437 13.57 -29.53 -31.68
C TRP A 437 14.17 -29.39 -33.09
N GLU A 438 13.35 -29.56 -34.13
CA GLU A 438 13.75 -29.40 -35.53
C GLU A 438 13.49 -27.98 -36.09
N GLY A 439 12.81 -27.13 -35.31
CA GLY A 439 12.49 -25.75 -35.68
C GLY A 439 13.74 -24.85 -35.79
N SER A 440 13.60 -23.72 -36.47
CA SER A 440 14.67 -22.71 -36.56
C SER A 440 14.14 -21.31 -36.29
N ILE A 441 14.99 -20.43 -35.74
CA ILE A 441 14.61 -19.06 -35.40
C ILE A 441 15.60 -18.05 -36.01
N ASN A 442 15.07 -16.95 -36.55
CA ASN A 442 15.85 -15.80 -36.99
C ASN A 442 15.14 -14.48 -36.61
N TYR A 443 15.83 -13.35 -36.80
CA TYR A 443 15.20 -12.04 -36.76
C TYR A 443 15.05 -11.50 -38.18
N CYS A 444 14.10 -10.60 -38.38
CA CYS A 444 13.87 -9.91 -39.64
C CYS A 444 13.42 -8.47 -39.41
N SER A 445 13.64 -7.61 -40.41
CA SER A 445 13.05 -6.27 -40.46
C SER A 445 11.56 -6.33 -40.83
N SER A 446 10.82 -5.26 -40.53
CA SER A 446 9.40 -5.17 -40.91
C SER A 446 9.20 -5.25 -42.43
N GLN A 447 10.15 -4.74 -43.22
CA GLN A 447 10.09 -4.85 -44.68
C GLN A 447 10.25 -6.30 -45.13
N GLU A 448 11.23 -7.04 -44.60
CA GLU A 448 11.43 -8.45 -44.91
C GLU A 448 10.25 -9.32 -44.45
N ALA A 449 9.63 -8.98 -43.33
CA ALA A 449 8.41 -9.63 -42.85
C ALA A 449 7.22 -9.42 -43.82
N ASN A 450 7.12 -8.23 -44.42
CA ASN A 450 6.07 -7.89 -45.40
C ASN A 450 6.31 -8.52 -46.78
N ASP A 451 7.57 -8.62 -47.19
CA ASP A 451 7.96 -9.18 -48.49
C ASP A 451 7.99 -10.72 -48.48
N SER A 452 7.93 -11.33 -47.29
CA SER A 452 7.92 -12.78 -47.09
C SER A 452 6.51 -13.32 -46.83
N MET A 453 6.28 -14.57 -47.25
CA MET A 453 5.04 -15.29 -46.94
C MET A 453 5.21 -16.15 -45.67
N TYR A 454 4.25 -16.02 -44.75
CA TYR A 454 4.14 -16.82 -43.53
C TYR A 454 2.74 -17.42 -43.44
N GLN A 455 2.66 -18.61 -42.82
CA GLN A 455 1.40 -19.29 -42.57
C GLN A 455 0.63 -18.63 -41.43
N MET A 456 1.35 -18.02 -40.48
CA MET A 456 0.79 -17.29 -39.36
C MET A 456 1.60 -16.03 -39.04
N TYR A 457 0.88 -14.97 -38.72
CA TYR A 457 1.42 -13.72 -38.21
C TYR A 457 0.87 -13.47 -36.80
N ILE A 458 1.75 -13.19 -35.83
CA ILE A 458 1.38 -13.05 -34.43
C ILE A 458 1.81 -11.68 -33.91
N ASN A 459 0.86 -10.88 -33.42
CA ASN A 459 1.14 -9.64 -32.71
C ASN A 459 1.31 -9.91 -31.21
N CYS A 460 2.54 -9.77 -30.74
CA CYS A 460 2.92 -9.82 -29.33
C CYS A 460 3.37 -8.45 -28.80
N THR A 461 2.97 -7.36 -29.47
CA THR A 461 3.23 -5.97 -29.07
C THR A 461 1.99 -5.33 -28.47
N PRO A 462 2.12 -4.24 -27.70
CA PRO A 462 0.97 -3.50 -27.18
C PRO A 462 0.31 -2.57 -28.22
N VAL A 463 0.72 -2.63 -29.50
CA VAL A 463 0.09 -1.85 -30.57
C VAL A 463 -1.32 -2.38 -30.82
N GLY A 464 -2.30 -1.48 -30.94
CA GLY A 464 -3.72 -1.81 -31.03
C GLY A 464 -4.45 -1.93 -29.69
N MET A 465 -3.73 -1.81 -28.55
CA MET A 465 -4.33 -1.91 -27.22
C MET A 465 -4.98 -0.60 -26.79
N THR A 466 -6.21 -0.65 -26.27
CA THR A 466 -6.91 0.50 -25.68
C THR A 466 -6.10 1.07 -24.51
N GLY A 467 -5.80 2.37 -24.55
CA GLY A 467 -4.93 3.02 -23.55
C GLY A 467 -3.45 2.64 -23.66
N GLY A 468 -3.08 1.85 -24.67
CA GLY A 468 -1.71 1.51 -25.00
C GLY A 468 -0.95 2.64 -25.70
N PRO A 469 0.33 2.42 -26.03
CA PRO A 469 1.19 3.43 -26.64
C PRO A 469 0.79 3.81 -28.07
N ASP A 470 0.06 2.93 -28.77
CA ASP A 470 -0.46 3.18 -30.12
C ASP A 470 -1.78 2.41 -30.34
N PRO A 471 -2.92 2.91 -29.81
CA PRO A 471 -4.21 2.20 -29.82
C PRO A 471 -4.83 2.03 -31.22
N GLU A 472 -4.58 2.98 -32.13
CA GLU A 472 -5.08 2.95 -33.51
C GLU A 472 -4.05 2.39 -34.50
N GLY A 473 -2.88 2.00 -33.98
CA GLY A 473 -1.78 1.50 -34.77
C GLY A 473 -2.05 0.12 -35.39
N LEU A 474 -1.51 -0.09 -36.59
CA LEU A 474 -1.41 -1.39 -37.23
C LEU A 474 -0.08 -2.02 -36.85
N SER A 475 -0.10 -3.02 -35.96
CA SER A 475 1.08 -3.81 -35.60
C SER A 475 1.71 -4.50 -36.82
N ILE A 476 0.85 -4.92 -37.75
CA ILE A 476 1.21 -5.54 -39.02
C ILE A 476 0.49 -4.76 -40.13
N PRO A 477 1.20 -4.25 -41.16
CA PRO A 477 0.62 -3.41 -42.21
C PRO A 477 -0.12 -4.25 -43.25
N ILE A 478 -1.13 -5.00 -42.80
CA ILE A 478 -1.95 -5.91 -43.61
C ILE A 478 -2.52 -5.22 -44.86
N PRO A 479 -2.98 -3.96 -44.85
CA PRO A 479 -3.45 -3.28 -46.06
C PRO A 479 -2.40 -3.17 -47.16
N ASP A 480 -1.11 -3.05 -46.79
CA ASP A 480 0.00 -2.81 -47.72
C ASP A 480 0.69 -4.13 -48.17
N MET A 481 0.33 -5.26 -47.54
CA MET A 481 0.89 -6.57 -47.89
C MET A 481 0.39 -7.09 -49.25
N PRO A 482 1.22 -7.85 -49.99
CA PRO A 482 0.75 -8.58 -51.18
C PRO A 482 -0.38 -9.57 -50.80
N PRO A 483 -1.19 -10.07 -51.76
CA PRO A 483 -2.16 -11.11 -51.49
C PRO A 483 -1.49 -12.35 -50.88
N LEU A 484 -1.97 -12.77 -49.71
CA LEU A 484 -1.51 -13.95 -48.99
C LEU A 484 -2.47 -15.13 -49.25
N PRO A 485 -2.05 -16.37 -49.00
CA PRO A 485 -2.94 -17.52 -49.09
C PRO A 485 -4.18 -17.36 -48.18
N PRO A 486 -5.38 -17.77 -48.62
CA PRO A 486 -6.61 -17.63 -47.83
C PRO A 486 -6.59 -18.31 -46.45
N GLU A 487 -5.74 -19.32 -46.29
CA GLU A 487 -5.50 -20.06 -45.05
C GLU A 487 -4.58 -19.35 -44.05
N THR A 488 -3.99 -18.20 -44.40
CA THR A 488 -3.15 -17.42 -43.50
C THR A 488 -3.92 -16.99 -42.26
N VAL A 489 -3.26 -17.10 -41.11
CA VAL A 489 -3.84 -16.80 -39.79
C VAL A 489 -3.19 -15.56 -39.19
N PHE A 490 -4.01 -14.65 -38.67
CA PHE A 490 -3.57 -13.49 -37.89
C PHE A 490 -3.99 -13.66 -36.44
N PHE A 491 -3.01 -13.67 -35.54
CA PHE A 491 -3.23 -13.85 -34.11
C PHE A 491 -2.78 -12.60 -33.36
N ASP A 492 -3.69 -11.99 -32.59
CA ASP A 492 -3.36 -10.89 -31.68
C ASP A 492 -3.39 -11.35 -30.22
N THR A 493 -2.36 -11.02 -29.45
CA THR A 493 -2.32 -11.26 -28.00
C THR A 493 -3.00 -10.15 -27.21
N VAL A 494 -3.30 -9.01 -27.83
CA VAL A 494 -4.09 -7.92 -27.24
C VAL A 494 -5.56 -8.35 -27.14
N TYR A 495 -6.13 -8.26 -25.93
CA TYR A 495 -7.52 -8.62 -25.65
C TYR A 495 -8.45 -7.41 -25.44
N ASN A 496 -7.89 -6.21 -25.30
CA ASN A 496 -8.67 -4.97 -25.17
C ASN A 496 -8.14 -3.91 -26.17
N PRO A 497 -8.88 -3.58 -27.23
CA PRO A 497 -10.22 -4.08 -27.56
C PRO A 497 -10.17 -5.51 -28.12
N ILE A 498 -11.31 -6.22 -28.13
CA ILE A 498 -11.42 -7.59 -28.68
C ILE A 498 -11.06 -7.60 -30.18
N GLU A 499 -11.49 -6.57 -30.92
CA GLU A 499 -11.15 -6.39 -32.33
C GLU A 499 -10.17 -5.24 -32.48
N THR A 500 -8.88 -5.56 -32.53
CA THR A 500 -7.80 -4.58 -32.76
C THR A 500 -7.79 -4.10 -34.21
N PRO A 501 -7.11 -2.97 -34.52
CA PRO A 501 -6.94 -2.50 -35.90
C PRO A 501 -6.34 -3.57 -36.83
N MET A 502 -5.40 -4.37 -36.33
CA MET A 502 -4.80 -5.50 -37.07
C MET A 502 -5.85 -6.58 -37.39
N LEU A 503 -6.61 -7.03 -36.39
CA LEU A 503 -7.62 -8.08 -36.60
C LEU A 503 -8.74 -7.60 -37.53
N LYS A 504 -9.12 -6.34 -37.43
CA LYS A 504 -10.08 -5.72 -38.35
C LYS A 504 -9.57 -5.74 -39.79
N ALA A 505 -8.33 -5.30 -40.02
CA ALA A 505 -7.72 -5.31 -41.35
C ALA A 505 -7.57 -6.74 -41.93
N ALA A 506 -7.25 -7.73 -41.07
CA ALA A 506 -7.20 -9.14 -41.47
C ALA A 506 -8.58 -9.66 -41.92
N LYS A 507 -9.64 -9.39 -41.15
CA LYS A 507 -11.01 -9.77 -41.48
C LYS A 507 -11.52 -9.11 -42.75
N GLU A 508 -11.24 -7.84 -42.96
CA GLU A 508 -11.61 -7.10 -44.17
C GLU A 508 -11.00 -7.71 -45.44
N ARG A 509 -9.82 -8.33 -45.34
CA ARG A 509 -9.17 -9.08 -46.43
C ARG A 509 -9.56 -10.57 -46.50
N GLY A 510 -10.43 -11.05 -45.60
CA GLY A 510 -10.95 -12.41 -45.60
C GLY A 510 -10.04 -13.47 -44.96
N TYR A 511 -9.07 -13.07 -44.15
CA TYR A 511 -8.16 -13.99 -43.46
C TYR A 511 -8.76 -14.49 -42.13
N ARG A 512 -8.23 -15.61 -41.63
CA ARG A 512 -8.62 -16.15 -40.31
C ARG A 512 -7.98 -15.33 -39.21
N THR A 513 -8.73 -15.08 -38.14
CA THR A 513 -8.28 -14.26 -37.01
C THR A 513 -8.45 -14.96 -35.67
N ILE A 514 -7.46 -14.84 -34.80
CA ILE A 514 -7.50 -15.25 -33.40
C ILE A 514 -7.33 -13.98 -32.55
N ASP A 515 -8.29 -13.71 -31.66
CA ASP A 515 -8.25 -12.56 -30.76
C ASP A 515 -7.65 -12.89 -29.40
N GLY A 516 -7.25 -11.85 -28.66
CA GLY A 516 -6.62 -12.03 -27.34
C GLY A 516 -7.56 -12.54 -26.26
N VAL A 517 -8.89 -12.43 -26.43
CA VAL A 517 -9.86 -12.99 -25.47
C VAL A 517 -9.85 -14.51 -25.55
N GLN A 518 -9.77 -15.09 -26.76
CA GLN A 518 -9.60 -16.53 -26.94
C GLN A 518 -8.33 -17.05 -26.24
N MET A 519 -7.22 -16.32 -26.34
CA MET A 519 -5.99 -16.65 -25.60
C MET A 519 -6.22 -16.59 -24.08
N PHE A 520 -6.87 -15.52 -23.59
CA PHE A 520 -7.20 -15.38 -22.17
C PHE A 520 -8.09 -16.51 -21.65
N VAL A 521 -9.09 -16.95 -22.41
CA VAL A 521 -9.95 -18.07 -22.04
C VAL A 521 -9.15 -19.37 -22.00
N LYS A 522 -8.38 -19.68 -23.04
CA LYS A 522 -7.58 -20.92 -23.12
C LYS A 522 -6.54 -21.01 -22.00
N GLN A 523 -5.89 -19.91 -21.63
CA GLN A 523 -4.93 -19.93 -20.52
C GLN A 523 -5.62 -20.12 -19.17
N ALA A 524 -6.86 -19.63 -19.00
CA ALA A 524 -7.65 -19.83 -17.80
C ALA A 524 -8.17 -21.27 -17.70
N GLU A 525 -8.60 -21.87 -18.81
CA GLU A 525 -8.98 -23.30 -18.87
C GLU A 525 -7.81 -24.20 -18.46
N ALA A 526 -6.61 -23.94 -18.99
CA ALA A 526 -5.42 -24.71 -18.63
C ALA A 526 -5.05 -24.59 -17.14
N GLN A 527 -5.16 -23.39 -16.57
CA GLN A 527 -4.97 -23.16 -15.13
C GLN A 527 -6.02 -23.90 -14.29
N PHE A 528 -7.28 -23.80 -14.70
CA PHE A 528 -8.40 -24.44 -14.01
C PHE A 528 -8.25 -25.95 -13.99
N GLU A 529 -7.93 -26.56 -15.13
CA GLU A 529 -7.71 -28.00 -15.24
C GLU A 529 -6.49 -28.44 -14.41
N LEU A 530 -5.40 -27.67 -14.44
CA LEU A 530 -4.23 -27.95 -13.61
C LEU A 530 -4.58 -28.00 -12.12
N TRP A 531 -5.38 -27.05 -11.61
CA TRP A 531 -5.70 -26.97 -10.19
C TRP A 531 -6.78 -27.95 -9.73
N THR A 532 -7.79 -28.19 -10.56
CA THR A 532 -8.97 -28.99 -10.19
C THR A 532 -8.89 -30.44 -10.66
N GLY A 533 -8.02 -30.73 -11.63
CA GLY A 533 -7.98 -32.00 -12.34
C GLY A 533 -9.18 -32.23 -13.27
N GLN A 534 -10.02 -31.21 -13.49
CA GLN A 534 -11.23 -31.28 -14.31
C GLN A 534 -11.22 -30.14 -15.34
N SER A 535 -11.68 -30.42 -16.56
CA SER A 535 -11.88 -29.37 -17.55
C SER A 535 -13.04 -28.46 -17.14
N ALA A 536 -12.93 -27.17 -17.43
CA ALA A 536 -14.04 -26.24 -17.28
C ALA A 536 -15.20 -26.67 -18.19
N PRO A 537 -16.48 -26.47 -17.78
CA PRO A 537 -17.61 -26.74 -18.66
C PRO A 537 -17.50 -25.98 -19.99
N GLU A 538 -17.79 -26.67 -21.09
CA GLU A 538 -17.64 -26.14 -22.45
C GLU A 538 -18.40 -24.81 -22.62
N GLY A 539 -17.70 -23.78 -23.11
CA GLY A 539 -18.27 -22.46 -23.35
C GLY A 539 -18.52 -21.60 -22.12
N LEU A 540 -18.30 -22.11 -20.89
CA LEU A 540 -18.57 -21.35 -19.66
C LEU A 540 -17.79 -20.04 -19.67
N PHE A 541 -16.48 -20.12 -19.90
CA PHE A 541 -15.60 -18.95 -19.86
C PHE A 541 -15.83 -18.00 -21.05
N ASP A 542 -16.37 -18.50 -22.17
CA ASP A 542 -16.74 -17.70 -23.34
C ASP A 542 -18.01 -16.86 -23.10
N THR A 543 -18.91 -17.33 -22.23
CA THR A 543 -20.21 -16.69 -21.98
C THR A 543 -20.20 -15.66 -20.84
N LEU A 544 -19.15 -15.64 -20.03
CA LEU A 544 -18.99 -14.65 -18.96
C LEU A 544 -18.75 -13.28 -19.60
N GLU A 545 -19.75 -12.40 -19.53
CA GLU A 545 -19.65 -11.06 -20.11
C GLU A 545 -18.41 -10.34 -19.57
N VAL A 546 -17.45 -10.08 -20.46
CA VAL A 546 -16.34 -9.17 -20.22
C VAL A 546 -16.94 -7.78 -20.04
N PRO A 547 -16.78 -7.11 -18.87
CA PRO A 547 -17.23 -5.75 -18.69
C PRO A 547 -16.38 -4.83 -19.58
N VAL A 548 -16.80 -4.61 -20.82
CA VAL A 548 -16.30 -3.51 -21.63
C VAL A 548 -16.83 -2.22 -21.02
N THR A 549 -15.92 -1.29 -20.74
CA THR A 549 -16.16 0.01 -20.13
C THR A 549 -17.48 0.66 -20.60
N ILE A 550 -18.33 1.00 -19.62
CA ILE A 550 -19.54 1.83 -19.66
C ILE A 550 -19.88 2.41 -21.04
N THR A 551 -20.72 1.74 -21.82
CA THR A 551 -21.86 2.36 -22.52
C THR A 551 -22.89 1.27 -22.86
N VAL A 552 -24.16 1.50 -22.50
CA VAL A 552 -25.35 0.69 -22.86
C VAL A 552 -25.62 -0.59 -22.03
N ARG A 553 -26.08 -0.40 -20.79
CA ARG A 553 -27.03 -1.32 -20.13
C ARG A 553 -28.26 -0.56 -19.61
N ILE A 554 -29.10 -0.09 -20.54
CA ILE A 554 -30.47 0.37 -20.24
C ILE A 554 -31.55 -0.41 -21.02
N ILE A 555 -31.21 -1.28 -21.98
CA ILE A 555 -32.23 -1.93 -22.82
C ILE A 555 -32.15 -3.45 -22.71
N ARG A 556 -32.41 -4.02 -21.53
CA ARG A 556 -32.81 -5.44 -21.40
C ARG A 556 -33.41 -5.81 -20.03
N ALA A 557 -34.19 -4.91 -19.44
CA ALA A 557 -35.03 -5.23 -18.27
C ALA A 557 -36.45 -4.61 -18.34
N LEU A 558 -36.90 -4.24 -19.55
CA LEU A 558 -38.18 -3.53 -19.76
C LEU A 558 -39.07 -4.17 -20.84
N VAL A 559 -38.95 -5.48 -21.08
CA VAL A 559 -39.82 -6.21 -22.05
C VAL A 559 -40.67 -7.32 -21.41
N LEU A 560 -40.53 -7.61 -20.12
CA LEU A 560 -41.40 -8.57 -19.42
C LEU A 560 -41.88 -8.00 -18.09
N GLY A 561 -42.87 -7.11 -18.15
CA GLY A 561 -43.49 -6.57 -16.92
C GLY A 561 -44.34 -5.32 -17.07
N VAL A 562 -45.11 -5.15 -18.15
CA VAL A 562 -46.19 -4.13 -18.18
C VAL A 562 -47.45 -4.75 -18.74
N LEU A 563 -48.30 -5.25 -17.83
CA LEU A 563 -49.72 -5.42 -18.04
C LEU A 563 -50.41 -4.98 -16.73
N GLY A 564 -50.97 -3.77 -16.72
CA GLY A 564 -51.94 -3.38 -15.71
C GLY A 564 -51.94 -1.91 -15.27
N ALA A 565 -52.56 -1.05 -16.10
CA ALA A 565 -53.33 0.17 -15.75
C ALA A 565 -52.64 1.33 -14.98
N ALA A 566 -52.95 2.62 -15.15
CA ALA A 566 -53.59 3.48 -16.15
C ALA A 566 -53.49 4.92 -15.60
N LEU A 567 -52.88 5.87 -16.34
CA LEU A 567 -53.12 7.34 -16.49
C LEU A 567 -53.49 8.28 -15.28
N PRO A 568 -53.33 9.63 -15.36
CA PRO A 568 -52.77 10.45 -16.45
C PRO A 568 -51.71 11.51 -16.05
N LEU A 569 -51.02 11.92 -17.10
CA LEU A 569 -50.07 13.02 -17.27
C LEU A 569 -50.76 14.40 -17.15
N ALA A 570 -50.20 15.32 -16.37
CA ALA A 570 -50.53 16.76 -16.43
C ALA A 570 -49.24 17.60 -16.48
N THR A 571 -49.01 18.14 -17.68
CA THR A 571 -48.25 19.33 -18.09
C THR A 571 -47.51 20.15 -17.01
N TYR A 572 -46.20 20.36 -17.19
CA TYR A 572 -45.62 21.70 -17.11
C TYR A 572 -44.40 21.83 -18.05
N THR A 573 -44.52 22.77 -18.98
CA THR A 573 -43.52 23.16 -19.98
C THR A 573 -42.51 24.14 -19.39
N ALA A 574 -41.22 23.85 -19.65
CA ALA A 574 -40.10 24.74 -19.94
C ALA A 574 -39.95 26.07 -19.17
N ILE A 575 -38.87 26.19 -18.38
CA ILE A 575 -37.99 27.36 -18.36
C ILE A 575 -36.53 26.89 -18.27
N THR A 576 -35.84 26.97 -19.41
CA THR A 576 -34.38 26.96 -19.51
C THR A 576 -33.84 28.31 -19.05
N SER A 577 -33.29 28.37 -17.84
CA SER A 577 -32.28 29.36 -17.43
C SER A 577 -31.78 29.00 -16.03
N HIS A 578 -30.62 28.37 -15.89
CA HIS A 578 -29.85 28.46 -14.65
C HIS A 578 -28.46 29.00 -14.99
N ALA A 579 -28.26 30.20 -14.47
CA ALA A 579 -27.05 30.97 -14.56
C ALA A 579 -25.90 30.26 -13.84
N SER A 580 -24.71 30.44 -14.39
CA SER A 580 -23.44 30.25 -13.72
C SER A 580 -23.41 31.08 -12.43
N ALA A 581 -23.43 30.42 -11.28
CA ALA A 581 -23.06 31.01 -10.00
C ALA A 581 -21.90 30.17 -9.42
N SER A 582 -20.69 30.56 -9.79
CA SER A 582 -19.45 30.19 -9.13
C SER A 582 -19.40 30.88 -7.76
N GLY A 583 -19.76 30.14 -6.70
CA GLY A 583 -19.38 30.46 -5.33
C GLY A 583 -18.06 29.77 -4.98
N PRO A 584 -17.22 30.36 -4.10
CA PRO A 584 -15.93 29.77 -3.77
C PRO A 584 -16.15 28.46 -2.99
N TYR A 585 -15.66 27.36 -3.56
CA TYR A 585 -15.37 26.15 -2.80
C TYR A 585 -14.21 26.49 -1.85
N GLU A 586 -14.47 26.56 -0.54
CA GLU A 586 -13.42 26.53 0.48
C GLU A 586 -13.15 25.06 0.82
N ASN A 587 -11.98 24.58 0.43
CA ASN A 587 -11.46 23.26 0.76
C ASN A 587 -10.93 23.32 2.21
N PRO A 588 -11.50 22.59 3.19
CA PRO A 588 -10.93 22.56 4.53
C PRO A 588 -9.61 21.78 4.48
N ARG A 589 -8.51 22.48 4.72
CA ARG A 589 -7.17 21.89 4.82
C ARG A 589 -7.17 20.77 5.85
N MET A 590 -6.39 19.71 5.60
CA MET A 590 -5.99 18.79 6.65
C MET A 590 -5.40 19.59 7.81
N THR A 591 -6.11 19.65 8.92
CA THR A 591 -5.54 20.14 10.18
C THR A 591 -4.46 19.13 10.57
N PRO A 592 -3.18 19.55 10.66
CA PRO A 592 -2.13 18.64 11.08
C PRO A 592 -2.44 18.13 12.49
N PRO A 593 -2.00 16.91 12.84
CA PRO A 593 -2.19 16.38 14.18
C PRO A 593 -1.64 17.39 15.19
N ASN A 594 -2.38 17.63 16.27
CA ASN A 594 -1.98 18.53 17.35
C ASN A 594 -0.86 17.84 18.16
N THR A 595 0.29 17.62 17.53
CA THR A 595 1.51 17.11 18.15
C THR A 595 2.21 18.29 18.80
N THR A 596 2.23 18.32 20.12
CA THR A 596 3.05 19.26 20.91
C THR A 596 4.55 18.97 20.81
N GLU A 597 5.00 18.11 19.90
CA GLU A 597 6.40 17.69 19.75
C GLU A 597 7.08 18.48 18.63
N ALA A 598 8.23 19.09 18.96
CA ALA A 598 9.02 19.82 17.99
C ALA A 598 9.70 18.85 17.01
N LEU A 599 9.34 18.91 15.73
CA LEU A 599 9.95 18.15 14.65
C LEU A 599 11.07 18.96 14.01
N TYR A 600 12.22 18.32 13.79
CA TYR A 600 13.37 18.93 13.14
C TYR A 600 13.85 18.11 11.94
N SER A 601 14.35 18.81 10.92
CA SER A 601 15.01 18.20 9.77
C SER A 601 16.50 17.96 10.05
N LYS A 602 17.18 17.14 9.22
CA LYS A 602 18.63 16.88 9.38
C LYS A 602 19.46 18.14 9.12
N SER A 603 18.93 19.07 8.33
CA SER A 603 19.49 20.41 8.14
C SER A 603 19.29 21.35 9.35
N GLY A 604 18.69 20.87 10.45
CA GLY A 604 18.53 21.61 11.71
C GLY A 604 17.35 22.56 11.74
N HIS A 605 16.42 22.50 10.77
CA HIS A 605 15.28 23.40 10.73
C HIS A 605 14.08 22.81 11.46
N ASN A 606 13.38 23.65 12.22
CA ASN A 606 12.09 23.27 12.80
C ASN A 606 11.05 23.11 11.68
N ILE A 607 10.54 21.90 11.52
CA ILE A 607 9.49 21.50 10.56
C ILE A 607 8.17 21.13 11.24
N THR A 608 8.03 21.45 12.53
CA THR A 608 6.80 21.21 13.29
C THR A 608 5.61 21.87 12.59
N PRO A 609 4.53 21.13 12.31
CA PRO A 609 3.34 21.70 11.71
C PRO A 609 2.83 22.91 12.50
N LEU A 610 2.58 24.02 11.80
CA LEU A 610 2.02 25.23 12.40
C LEU A 610 0.52 25.04 12.69
N SER A 611 0.03 25.64 13.77
CA SER A 611 -1.41 25.67 14.05
C SER A 611 -2.17 26.50 13.01
N ASP A 612 -3.45 26.21 12.84
CA ASP A 612 -4.31 26.94 11.90
C ASP A 612 -4.35 28.44 12.22
N GLU A 613 -4.35 28.83 13.49
CA GLU A 613 -4.30 30.25 13.88
C GLU A 613 -3.01 30.90 13.40
N LYS A 614 -1.88 30.22 13.54
CA LYS A 614 -0.58 30.75 13.10
C LYS A 614 -0.49 30.83 11.57
N ILE A 615 -1.06 29.84 10.88
CA ILE A 615 -1.14 29.86 9.42
C ILE A 615 -2.02 31.02 8.94
N GLN A 616 -3.18 31.23 9.55
CA GLN A 616 -4.05 32.36 9.19
C GLN A 616 -3.42 33.72 9.51
N GLU A 617 -2.65 33.81 10.59
CA GLU A 617 -1.86 35.01 10.91
C GLU A 617 -0.84 35.32 9.80
N LEU A 618 -0.02 34.34 9.42
CA LEU A 618 0.99 34.49 8.35
C LEU A 618 0.35 34.73 6.98
N ALA A 619 -0.84 34.18 6.75
CA ALA A 619 -1.56 34.34 5.50
C ALA A 619 -2.09 35.77 5.27
N LYS A 620 -2.10 36.64 6.27
CA LYS A 620 -2.55 38.05 6.10
C LYS A 620 -1.69 38.84 5.12
N ASP A 621 -0.43 38.47 4.98
CA ASP A 621 0.54 39.13 4.10
C ASP A 621 0.61 38.51 2.69
N LEU A 622 -0.34 37.64 2.34
CA LEU A 622 -0.48 37.07 0.99
C LEU A 622 -1.43 37.92 0.14
N THR A 623 -1.04 38.15 -1.11
CA THR A 623 -1.94 38.66 -2.17
C THR A 623 -3.05 37.64 -2.47
N ASP A 624 -4.10 38.06 -3.16
CA ASP A 624 -5.22 37.17 -3.52
C ASP A 624 -4.78 35.99 -4.40
N GLU A 625 -3.82 36.22 -5.30
CA GLU A 625 -3.24 35.18 -6.16
C GLU A 625 -2.38 34.20 -5.37
N GLU A 626 -1.48 34.69 -4.51
CA GLU A 626 -0.70 33.85 -3.59
C GLU A 626 -1.60 33.06 -2.64
N ARG A 627 -2.67 33.67 -2.13
CA ARG A 627 -3.66 33.00 -1.28
C ARG A 627 -4.34 31.86 -2.04
N LYS A 628 -4.82 32.12 -3.26
CA LYS A 628 -5.47 31.11 -4.10
C LYS A 628 -4.53 29.94 -4.38
N ILE A 629 -3.26 30.20 -4.66
CA ILE A 629 -2.27 29.17 -4.98
C ILE A 629 -1.86 28.39 -3.72
N ILE A 630 -1.39 29.08 -2.69
CA ILE A 630 -0.77 28.46 -1.50
C ILE A 630 -1.81 27.79 -0.59
N LEU A 631 -3.02 28.36 -0.48
CA LEU A 631 -4.01 27.94 0.52
C LEU A 631 -5.19 27.16 -0.05
N ASN A 632 -5.47 27.31 -1.35
CA ASN A 632 -6.63 26.73 -2.03
C ASN A 632 -6.20 25.92 -3.27
N GLU A 633 -4.98 25.37 -3.27
CA GLU A 633 -4.46 24.43 -4.28
C GLU A 633 -4.51 24.96 -5.72
N GLY A 634 -4.46 26.27 -5.90
CA GLY A 634 -4.39 26.89 -7.23
C GLY A 634 -3.04 26.67 -7.90
N THR A 635 -3.00 26.75 -9.22
CA THR A 635 -1.75 26.73 -10.01
C THR A 635 -1.59 28.06 -10.75
N GLU A 636 -0.39 28.66 -10.68
CA GLU A 636 -0.07 29.87 -11.46
C GLU A 636 -0.06 29.54 -12.96
N PRO A 637 -0.48 30.44 -13.88
CA PRO A 637 -0.36 30.21 -15.30
C PRO A 637 1.11 30.01 -15.73
N PRO A 638 1.39 29.09 -16.68
CA PRO A 638 2.76 28.85 -17.13
C PRO A 638 3.37 30.13 -17.75
N PHE A 639 4.67 30.33 -17.52
CA PHE A 639 5.45 31.48 -18.00
C PHE A 639 5.08 32.84 -17.38
N CYS A 640 4.20 32.87 -16.37
CA CYS A 640 3.81 34.11 -15.69
C CYS A 640 4.54 34.34 -14.35
N GLY A 641 5.19 33.31 -13.79
CA GLY A 641 5.88 33.37 -12.50
C GLY A 641 7.18 34.19 -12.52
N ASN A 642 7.40 34.99 -11.48
CA ASN A 642 8.56 35.88 -11.34
C ASN A 642 9.90 35.16 -11.03
N LEU A 643 9.86 33.91 -10.57
CA LEU A 643 11.05 33.13 -10.18
C LEU A 643 11.46 32.09 -11.23
N LEU A 644 10.71 31.97 -12.33
CA LEU A 644 10.99 31.02 -13.41
C LEU A 644 12.41 31.18 -13.97
N ASP A 645 12.80 32.41 -14.29
CA ASP A 645 14.10 32.73 -14.90
C ASP A 645 15.17 33.18 -13.90
N ASN A 646 14.90 33.05 -12.59
CA ASN A 646 15.90 33.38 -11.58
C ASN A 646 17.11 32.43 -11.68
N LYS A 647 18.31 33.03 -11.74
CA LYS A 647 19.62 32.37 -11.85
C LYS A 647 20.61 32.81 -10.77
N LYS A 648 20.16 33.61 -9.81
CA LYS A 648 20.99 34.05 -8.68
C LYS A 648 21.31 32.88 -7.75
N ASP A 649 22.42 32.98 -7.06
CA ASP A 649 22.81 31.99 -6.05
C ASP A 649 22.09 32.27 -4.73
N GLY A 650 21.53 31.24 -4.09
CA GLY A 650 20.66 31.40 -2.93
C GLY A 650 19.65 30.26 -2.75
N ASN A 651 18.68 30.47 -1.86
CA ASN A 651 17.66 29.48 -1.52
C ASN A 651 16.25 29.99 -1.80
N TYR A 652 15.37 29.07 -2.19
CA TYR A 652 13.94 29.27 -2.37
C TYR A 652 13.22 28.77 -1.13
N HIS A 653 12.61 29.68 -0.39
CA HIS A 653 11.90 29.43 0.85
C HIS A 653 10.39 29.40 0.59
N CYS A 654 9.65 28.72 1.46
CA CYS A 654 8.20 28.79 1.48
C CYS A 654 7.73 30.23 1.66
N ARG A 655 6.90 30.75 0.76
CA ARG A 655 6.40 32.13 0.82
C ARG A 655 5.64 32.44 2.12
N LEU A 656 4.96 31.44 2.69
CA LEU A 656 4.15 31.56 3.91
C LEU A 656 5.00 31.47 5.18
N CYS A 657 5.69 30.35 5.41
CA CYS A 657 6.41 30.11 6.67
C CYS A 657 7.93 30.32 6.60
N LYS A 658 8.51 30.65 5.44
CA LYS A 658 9.95 30.86 5.24
C LYS A 658 10.84 29.62 5.45
N LEU A 659 10.29 28.41 5.50
CA LEU A 659 11.10 27.18 5.54
C LEU A 659 11.92 27.07 4.23
N PRO A 660 13.25 26.81 4.24
CA PRO A 660 14.01 26.64 3.01
C PRO A 660 13.55 25.38 2.27
N LEU A 661 13.09 25.49 1.03
CA LEU A 661 12.54 24.36 0.27
C LEU A 661 13.53 23.84 -0.77
N PHE A 662 14.11 24.72 -1.58
CA PHE A 662 14.98 24.34 -2.71
C PHE A 662 16.21 25.25 -2.82
N GLY A 663 17.34 24.71 -3.27
CA GLY A 663 18.57 25.49 -3.52
C GLY A 663 18.73 25.88 -4.98
N SER A 664 19.40 27.00 -5.26
CA SER A 664 19.82 27.45 -6.61
C SER A 664 20.52 26.34 -7.41
N ASN A 665 21.37 25.55 -6.74
CA ASN A 665 22.11 24.42 -7.28
C ASN A 665 21.23 23.25 -7.78
N SER A 666 20.00 23.16 -7.28
CA SER A 666 19.04 22.12 -7.66
C SER A 666 18.10 22.54 -8.79
N LYS A 667 18.12 23.83 -9.16
CA LYS A 667 17.22 24.41 -10.16
C LYS A 667 17.67 24.06 -11.57
N PHE A 668 16.73 23.69 -12.43
CA PHE A 668 16.98 23.43 -13.85
C PHE A 668 15.84 23.92 -14.74
N HIS A 669 16.11 24.05 -16.04
CA HIS A 669 15.10 24.42 -17.03
C HIS A 669 14.37 23.17 -17.56
N SER A 670 13.12 22.99 -17.17
CA SER A 670 12.28 21.86 -17.62
C SER A 670 11.47 22.15 -18.89
N GLY A 671 11.34 23.42 -19.29
CA GLY A 671 10.49 23.84 -20.41
C GLY A 671 9.00 23.92 -20.11
N THR A 672 8.59 23.66 -18.87
CA THR A 672 7.16 23.60 -18.47
C THR A 672 6.51 24.97 -18.23
N GLY A 673 7.31 26.01 -18.00
CA GLY A 673 6.82 27.34 -17.65
C GLY A 673 6.73 27.63 -16.15
N TRP A 674 7.18 26.70 -15.29
CA TRP A 674 7.32 26.88 -13.84
C TRP A 674 8.75 26.60 -13.35
N PRO A 675 9.22 27.23 -12.26
CA PRO A 675 10.43 26.82 -11.56
C PRO A 675 10.48 25.31 -11.35
N SER A 676 11.62 24.70 -11.69
CA SER A 676 11.80 23.25 -11.56
C SER A 676 13.09 22.93 -10.84
N PHE A 677 13.01 21.99 -9.91
CA PHE A 677 14.13 21.54 -9.09
C PHE A 677 14.22 20.02 -9.11
N PHE A 678 15.42 19.45 -8.96
CA PHE A 678 15.57 18.00 -8.91
C PHE A 678 15.63 17.42 -7.49
N GLN A 679 15.80 18.26 -6.47
CA GLN A 679 15.80 17.84 -5.06
C GLN A 679 15.50 19.02 -4.12
N PRO A 680 14.87 18.79 -2.95
CA PRO A 680 14.74 19.80 -1.90
C PRO A 680 16.06 20.00 -1.13
N VAL A 681 16.12 21.06 -0.30
CA VAL A 681 17.23 21.32 0.64
C VAL A 681 17.36 20.18 1.66
N ASP A 682 16.23 19.68 2.15
CA ASP A 682 16.13 18.50 2.99
C ASP A 682 14.84 17.74 2.59
N PRO A 683 14.87 16.41 2.41
CA PRO A 683 13.69 15.63 2.04
C PRO A 683 12.49 15.85 2.95
N LYS A 684 12.70 16.13 4.25
CA LYS A 684 11.61 16.37 5.21
C LYS A 684 10.99 17.77 5.10
N HIS A 685 11.51 18.67 4.26
CA HIS A 685 10.95 20.01 4.09
C HIS A 685 9.73 20.04 3.15
N VAL A 686 9.57 19.00 2.31
CA VAL A 686 8.50 18.87 1.33
C VAL A 686 7.69 17.60 1.66
N ALA A 687 6.41 17.77 1.94
CA ALA A 687 5.46 16.67 2.09
C ALA A 687 4.81 16.37 0.73
N THR A 688 4.29 15.15 0.55
CA THR A 688 3.67 14.69 -0.70
C THR A 688 2.30 14.10 -0.46
N GLU A 689 1.34 14.43 -1.31
CA GLU A 689 -0.03 13.89 -1.30
C GLU A 689 -0.46 13.45 -2.70
N GLU A 690 -1.43 12.53 -2.80
CA GLU A 690 -1.98 12.11 -4.10
C GLU A 690 -3.06 13.10 -4.55
N ASP A 691 -2.82 13.76 -5.68
CA ASP A 691 -3.77 14.65 -6.34
C ASP A 691 -4.43 13.92 -7.52
N ASN A 692 -5.72 13.65 -7.40
CA ASN A 692 -6.57 13.03 -8.43
C ASN A 692 -7.51 14.03 -9.12
N SER A 693 -7.29 15.33 -8.91
CA SER A 693 -8.08 16.40 -9.51
C SER A 693 -7.92 16.41 -11.03
N HIS A 694 -8.93 16.94 -11.73
CA HIS A 694 -8.88 17.14 -13.19
C HIS A 694 -8.60 15.87 -14.02
N PHE A 695 -8.99 14.69 -13.53
CA PHE A 695 -8.80 13.40 -14.21
C PHE A 695 -7.33 13.01 -14.45
N MET A 696 -6.41 13.59 -13.67
CA MET A 696 -4.98 13.25 -13.70
C MET A 696 -4.58 12.71 -12.34
N SER A 697 -3.75 11.68 -12.30
CA SER A 697 -3.10 11.23 -11.06
C SER A 697 -1.70 11.86 -11.01
N ARG A 698 -1.49 12.77 -10.06
CA ARG A 698 -0.21 13.46 -9.84
C ARG A 698 0.14 13.41 -8.36
N THR A 699 1.41 13.58 -8.04
CA THR A 699 1.84 13.73 -6.64
C THR A 699 2.00 15.21 -6.34
N GLU A 700 1.10 15.76 -5.54
CA GLU A 700 1.18 17.11 -5.03
C GLU A 700 2.34 17.23 -4.04
N ILE A 701 2.99 18.39 -4.02
CA ILE A 701 4.01 18.75 -3.05
C ILE A 701 3.55 19.92 -2.19
N LEU A 702 3.66 19.75 -0.88
CA LEU A 702 3.27 20.71 0.15
C LEU A 702 4.49 21.11 0.99
N CYS A 703 4.47 22.31 1.57
CA CYS A 703 5.44 22.65 2.61
C CYS A 703 5.16 21.86 3.88
N ALA A 704 6.11 21.02 4.31
CA ALA A 704 5.93 20.12 5.46
C ALA A 704 5.61 20.84 6.79
N ARG A 705 5.99 22.12 6.91
CA ARG A 705 5.75 22.93 8.12
C ARG A 705 4.40 23.63 8.16
N CYS A 706 3.88 24.11 7.04
CA CYS A 706 2.67 24.96 7.03
C CYS A 706 1.54 24.43 6.15
N GLY A 707 1.74 23.29 5.48
CA GLY A 707 0.76 22.70 4.57
C GLY A 707 0.51 23.51 3.30
N GLY A 708 1.26 24.59 3.04
CA GLY A 708 1.05 25.42 1.86
C GLY A 708 1.36 24.67 0.56
N HIS A 709 0.45 24.73 -0.41
CA HIS A 709 0.60 24.15 -1.74
C HIS A 709 1.81 24.72 -2.47
N LEU A 710 2.68 23.84 -2.97
CA LEU A 710 3.88 24.23 -3.72
C LEU A 710 3.72 23.94 -5.21
N GLY A 711 3.14 22.79 -5.58
CA GLY A 711 3.02 22.33 -6.97
C GLY A 711 2.97 20.81 -7.04
N HIS A 712 3.68 20.19 -7.98
CA HIS A 712 3.69 18.73 -8.17
C HIS A 712 5.09 18.17 -8.43
N VAL A 713 5.31 16.91 -8.10
CA VAL A 713 6.54 16.17 -8.42
C VAL A 713 6.28 15.10 -9.48
N PHE A 714 7.22 14.96 -10.42
CA PHE A 714 7.14 14.05 -11.56
C PHE A 714 8.41 13.20 -11.69
N PRO A 715 8.34 11.95 -12.17
CA PRO A 715 9.50 11.06 -12.35
C PRO A 715 10.24 11.28 -13.68
N ASP A 716 10.25 12.50 -14.21
CA ASP A 716 10.85 12.88 -15.50
C ASP A 716 11.98 13.93 -15.36
N GLY A 717 12.57 14.03 -14.17
CA GLY A 717 13.64 14.98 -13.89
C GLY A 717 15.06 14.49 -14.24
N PRO A 718 16.06 15.37 -14.14
CA PRO A 718 17.45 15.02 -14.41
C PRO A 718 18.03 14.12 -13.31
N LYS A 719 19.09 13.39 -13.65
CA LYS A 719 19.96 12.74 -12.66
C LYS A 719 20.55 13.79 -11.70
N PRO A 720 20.81 13.47 -10.42
CA PRO A 720 20.90 12.13 -9.83
C PRO A 720 19.58 11.52 -9.33
N THR A 721 18.56 12.32 -9.06
CA THR A 721 17.31 11.85 -8.43
C THR A 721 16.28 11.33 -9.44
N GLY A 722 16.31 11.80 -10.69
CA GLY A 722 15.27 11.49 -11.67
C GLY A 722 13.93 12.17 -11.40
N LEU A 723 13.85 13.03 -10.38
CA LEU A 723 12.63 13.72 -9.98
C LEU A 723 12.63 15.16 -10.50
N ARG A 724 11.46 15.65 -10.90
CA ARG A 724 11.20 17.04 -11.24
C ARG A 724 10.13 17.59 -10.31
N PHE A 725 10.57 18.39 -9.33
CA PHE A 725 9.70 19.22 -8.51
C PHE A 725 9.32 20.46 -9.32
N CYS A 726 8.09 20.49 -9.81
CA CYS A 726 7.52 21.59 -10.59
C CYS A 726 6.72 22.49 -9.64
N VAL A 727 7.21 23.70 -9.38
CA VAL A 727 6.78 24.52 -8.24
C VAL A 727 6.25 25.86 -8.72
N ASN A 728 5.13 26.32 -8.16
CA ASN A 728 4.61 27.66 -8.38
C ASN A 728 5.59 28.71 -7.80
N SER A 729 5.94 29.72 -8.60
CA SER A 729 6.73 30.87 -8.17
C SER A 729 6.03 31.63 -7.04
N ALA A 730 4.70 31.76 -7.11
CA ALA A 730 3.90 32.40 -6.05
C ALA A 730 4.01 31.69 -4.69
N SER A 731 4.34 30.40 -4.66
CA SER A 731 4.55 29.63 -3.42
C SER A 731 5.95 29.81 -2.82
N LEU A 732 6.84 30.53 -3.52
CA LEU A 732 8.25 30.67 -3.17
C LEU A 732 8.62 32.13 -2.88
N GLU A 733 9.61 32.30 -2.00
CA GLU A 733 10.35 33.55 -1.81
C GLU A 733 11.84 33.25 -1.92
N PHE A 734 12.58 34.06 -2.67
CA PHE A 734 14.01 33.83 -2.91
C PHE A 734 14.87 34.74 -2.02
N PHE A 735 15.83 34.13 -1.32
CA PHE A 735 16.87 34.82 -0.57
C PHE A 735 18.22 34.57 -1.24
N GLU A 736 18.93 35.64 -1.59
CA GLU A 736 20.25 35.58 -2.23
C GLU A 736 21.30 35.15 -1.19
N ALA A 737 22.36 34.48 -1.65
CA ALA A 737 23.42 34.02 -0.76
C ALA A 737 24.08 35.21 -0.03
N GLY A 738 23.98 35.22 1.30
CA GLY A 738 24.48 36.30 2.16
C GLY A 738 23.42 37.27 2.68
N ASP A 739 22.16 37.14 2.25
CA ASP A 739 21.04 37.87 2.83
C ASP A 739 20.82 37.50 4.30
N GLU A 740 20.38 38.49 5.10
CA GLU A 740 19.96 38.22 6.48
C GLU A 740 18.62 37.49 6.48
N LEU A 741 18.63 36.22 6.88
CA LEU A 741 17.43 35.39 6.93
C LEU A 741 16.54 35.74 8.14
N PRO A 742 15.21 35.67 8.02
CA PRO A 742 14.29 35.75 9.16
C PRO A 742 14.59 34.67 10.21
N GLU A 743 14.39 34.94 11.50
CA GLU A 743 14.65 33.98 12.58
C GLU A 743 13.99 32.61 12.36
N MET A 744 12.74 32.58 11.87
CA MET A 744 12.00 31.34 11.60
C MET A 744 12.57 30.50 10.42
N ALA A 745 13.50 31.07 9.65
CA ALA A 745 14.18 30.43 8.52
C ALA A 745 15.59 29.94 8.89
N LYS A 746 16.10 30.26 10.09
CA LYS A 746 17.42 29.82 10.57
C LYS A 746 17.34 28.42 11.19
N PRO A 747 18.41 27.60 11.10
CA PRO A 747 18.49 26.32 11.81
C PRO A 747 18.65 26.54 13.32
N SER A 748 18.13 25.62 14.12
CA SER A 748 18.31 25.61 15.59
C SER A 748 19.77 25.33 15.97
N THR A 749 20.20 25.89 17.10
CA THR A 749 21.53 25.64 17.68
C THR A 749 21.54 24.27 18.37
N LEU A 750 22.17 23.27 17.76
CA LEU A 750 22.22 21.91 18.28
C LEU A 750 23.56 21.60 18.96
N GLU A 751 23.53 20.77 19.99
CA GLU A 751 24.72 20.22 20.67
C GLU A 751 24.89 18.72 20.41
N VAL A 752 26.10 18.22 20.62
CA VAL A 752 26.45 16.80 20.45
C VAL A 752 27.06 16.24 21.72
N ALA A 753 26.64 15.03 22.08
CA ALA A 753 27.13 14.23 23.18
C ALA A 753 27.40 12.78 22.72
N TYR A 754 28.33 12.08 23.37
CA TYR A 754 28.65 10.69 23.03
C TYR A 754 28.56 9.78 24.25
N PHE A 755 27.86 8.65 24.09
CA PHE A 755 27.60 7.70 25.16
C PHE A 755 27.91 6.26 24.71
N ALA A 756 28.67 5.53 25.52
CA ALA A 756 28.94 4.10 25.34
C ALA A 756 28.41 3.33 26.55
N GLY A 757 27.49 2.39 26.36
CA GLY A 757 26.75 1.79 27.47
C GLY A 757 26.40 0.32 27.27
N GLY A 758 27.17 -0.41 26.45
CA GLY A 758 26.83 -1.77 26.02
C GLY A 758 26.53 -1.80 24.52
N CYS A 759 25.66 -2.70 24.08
CA CYS A 759 25.25 -2.77 22.68
C CYS A 759 24.68 -1.43 22.21
N PHE A 760 25.39 -0.75 21.30
CA PHE A 760 25.00 0.55 20.72
C PHE A 760 23.60 0.59 20.11
N TRP A 761 23.09 -0.48 19.49
CA TRP A 761 21.72 -0.54 19.00
C TRP A 761 20.68 -0.27 20.09
N GLY A 762 20.97 -0.73 21.31
CA GLY A 762 20.10 -0.49 22.46
C GLY A 762 20.22 0.93 23.00
N ILE A 763 21.38 1.57 22.88
CA ILE A 763 21.59 2.95 23.32
C ILE A 763 20.96 3.93 22.31
N GLU A 764 21.15 3.68 21.02
CA GLU A 764 20.57 4.42 19.89
C GLU A 764 19.04 4.46 20.00
N ASP A 765 18.39 3.29 20.00
CA ASP A 765 16.93 3.15 20.10
C ASP A 765 16.32 3.86 21.33
N ARG A 766 17.08 4.00 22.41
CA ARG A 766 16.60 4.65 23.64
C ARG A 766 16.71 6.16 23.55
N TYR A 767 17.80 6.69 23.00
CA TYR A 767 17.97 8.14 22.82
C TYR A 767 17.04 8.69 21.74
N GLU A 768 16.82 7.97 20.63
CA GLU A 768 15.90 8.39 19.56
C GLU A 768 14.46 8.61 20.04
N LYS A 769 14.07 7.94 21.13
CA LYS A 769 12.70 8.00 21.68
C LYS A 769 12.48 9.19 22.62
N HIS A 770 13.49 10.01 22.87
CA HIS A 770 13.41 11.08 23.85
C HIS A 770 13.25 12.46 23.21
N ILE A 771 12.22 13.18 23.65
CA ILE A 771 11.95 14.57 23.23
C ILE A 771 13.19 15.45 23.51
N GLY A 772 13.63 16.17 22.48
CA GLY A 772 14.81 17.03 22.50
C GLY A 772 16.08 16.37 21.92
N VAL A 773 16.09 15.06 21.72
CA VAL A 773 17.10 14.37 20.91
C VAL A 773 16.70 14.47 19.44
N ILE A 774 17.60 15.00 18.62
CA ILE A 774 17.39 15.25 17.19
C ILE A 774 17.88 14.08 16.34
N ASP A 775 18.98 13.44 16.74
CA ASP A 775 19.61 12.35 16.00
C ASP A 775 20.43 11.48 16.97
N ALA A 776 20.47 10.17 16.75
CA ALA A 776 21.34 9.25 17.47
C ALA A 776 22.01 8.32 16.47
N VAL A 777 23.34 8.35 16.39
CA VAL A 777 24.09 7.59 15.38
C VAL A 777 24.99 6.57 16.06
N SER A 778 24.83 5.31 15.67
CA SER A 778 25.64 4.17 16.10
C SER A 778 27.07 4.24 15.55
N GLY A 779 28.08 4.02 16.39
CA GLY A 779 29.48 4.04 15.98
C GLY A 779 30.46 3.52 17.03
N PHE A 780 31.73 3.88 16.86
CA PHE A 780 32.86 3.39 17.64
C PHE A 780 33.75 4.54 18.12
N GLN A 781 34.17 4.52 19.40
CA GLN A 781 35.01 5.60 19.96
C GLN A 781 35.95 5.14 21.09
N GLY A 782 37.08 5.82 21.26
CA GLY A 782 37.97 5.66 22.42
C GLY A 782 38.98 4.52 22.35
N GLY A 783 39.29 4.03 21.14
CA GLY A 783 40.31 3.01 20.85
C GLY A 783 41.53 3.56 20.10
N ASP A 784 42.23 2.70 19.35
CA ASP A 784 43.37 3.09 18.52
C ASP A 784 42.92 3.73 17.20
N ASP A 785 43.11 5.04 17.07
CA ASP A 785 42.69 5.83 15.91
C ASP A 785 43.69 5.79 14.73
N SER A 786 44.67 4.88 14.75
CA SER A 786 45.65 4.70 13.65
C SER A 786 45.01 4.31 12.30
N ARG A 787 43.79 3.77 12.33
CA ARG A 787 42.94 3.49 11.16
C ARG A 787 41.46 3.48 11.54
N GLU A 788 40.59 3.57 10.54
CA GLU A 788 39.14 3.43 10.72
C GLU A 788 38.77 1.97 11.05
N PRO A 789 38.09 1.71 12.18
CA PRO A 789 37.72 0.36 12.59
C PRO A 789 36.40 -0.10 11.94
N SER A 790 36.30 -1.37 11.56
CA SER A 790 35.03 -2.00 11.17
C SER A 790 34.35 -2.69 12.37
N TYR A 791 33.02 -2.91 12.29
CA TYR A 791 32.28 -3.58 13.37
C TYR A 791 32.90 -4.93 13.75
N ARG A 792 33.30 -5.74 12.75
CA ARG A 792 33.94 -7.05 12.96
C ARG A 792 35.23 -6.95 13.75
N GLU A 793 36.00 -5.90 13.55
CA GLU A 793 37.28 -5.69 14.24
C GLU A 793 37.06 -5.21 15.67
N VAL A 794 36.08 -4.33 15.89
CA VAL A 794 35.66 -3.90 17.22
C VAL A 794 35.17 -5.08 18.06
N CYS A 795 34.44 -6.01 17.46
CA CYS A 795 33.98 -7.25 18.12
C CYS A 795 35.13 -8.15 18.62
N THR A 796 36.34 -8.01 18.07
CA THR A 796 37.51 -8.77 18.56
C THR A 796 38.09 -8.21 19.87
N GLY A 797 37.73 -6.97 20.23
CA GLY A 797 38.29 -6.23 21.37
C GLY A 797 39.71 -5.68 21.14
N VAL A 798 40.35 -5.99 20.00
CA VAL A 798 41.75 -5.60 19.70
C VAL A 798 41.89 -4.11 19.39
N THR A 799 40.87 -3.48 18.80
CA THR A 799 40.91 -2.05 18.44
C THR A 799 40.84 -1.13 19.66
N GLY A 800 40.31 -1.63 20.79
CA GLY A 800 40.09 -0.85 22.00
C GLY A 800 38.91 0.14 21.92
N HIS A 801 38.23 0.27 20.79
CA HIS A 801 37.05 1.14 20.68
C HIS A 801 35.87 0.55 21.48
N ALA A 802 35.09 1.43 22.09
CA ALA A 802 33.77 1.10 22.63
C ALA A 802 32.71 1.27 21.53
N GLU A 803 31.66 0.46 21.57
CA GLU A 803 30.41 0.75 20.89
C GLU A 803 29.77 2.00 21.54
N SER A 804 29.62 3.05 20.74
CA SER A 804 29.24 4.39 21.19
C SER A 804 28.13 4.93 20.31
N VAL A 805 27.30 5.81 20.88
CA VAL A 805 26.24 6.53 20.16
C VAL A 805 26.52 8.02 20.23
N LYS A 806 26.52 8.66 19.06
CA LYS A 806 26.57 10.12 18.91
C LYS A 806 25.14 10.65 18.98
N VAL A 807 24.82 11.36 20.05
CA VAL A 807 23.50 11.97 20.29
C VAL A 807 23.59 13.46 19.96
N THR A 808 22.82 13.89 18.96
CA THR A 808 22.61 15.31 18.64
C THR A 808 21.32 15.76 19.30
N PHE A 809 21.33 16.86 20.03
CA PHE A 809 20.18 17.32 20.82
C PHE A 809 20.05 18.85 20.82
N ASP A 810 18.84 19.33 21.11
CA ASP A 810 18.54 20.75 21.28
C ASP A 810 18.63 21.12 22.77
N PRO A 811 19.65 21.88 23.22
CA PRO A 811 19.82 22.25 24.61
C PRO A 811 18.69 23.15 25.15
N ALA A 812 17.88 23.77 24.27
CA ALA A 812 16.70 24.51 24.67
C ALA A 812 15.51 23.60 25.04
N VAL A 813 15.51 22.34 24.59
CA VAL A 813 14.45 21.36 24.84
C VAL A 813 14.87 20.32 25.87
N VAL A 814 16.11 19.83 25.81
CA VAL A 814 16.64 18.83 26.74
C VAL A 814 18.04 19.21 27.21
N SER A 815 18.26 19.19 28.53
CA SER A 815 19.58 19.47 29.10
C SER A 815 20.53 18.28 28.98
N TYR A 816 21.83 18.57 28.91
CA TYR A 816 22.86 17.52 28.94
C TYR A 816 22.79 16.67 30.22
N GLU A 817 22.48 17.28 31.37
CA GLU A 817 22.22 16.55 32.62
C GLU A 817 21.06 15.54 32.49
N LYS A 818 20.00 15.89 31.75
CA LYS A 818 18.90 14.96 31.50
C LYS A 818 19.35 13.78 30.62
N LEU A 819 20.20 14.02 29.62
CA LEU A 819 20.82 12.95 28.81
C LEU A 819 21.68 12.00 29.68
N LEU A 820 22.44 12.54 30.63
CA LEU A 820 23.21 11.76 31.61
C LEU A 820 22.29 10.91 32.51
N SER A 821 21.16 11.48 32.94
CA SER A 821 20.17 10.75 33.73
C SER A 821 19.58 9.57 32.96
N TRP A 822 19.31 9.73 31.66
CA TRP A 822 18.80 8.65 30.81
C TRP A 822 19.86 7.59 30.58
N PHE A 823 21.12 8.00 30.32
CA PHE A 823 22.23 7.07 30.17
C PHE A 823 22.29 6.08 31.34
N PHE A 824 22.25 6.58 32.58
CA PHE A 824 22.30 5.78 33.80
C PHE A 824 21.05 4.91 34.05
N ARG A 825 20.00 5.09 33.24
CA ARG A 825 18.80 4.24 33.26
C ARG A 825 18.85 3.11 32.22
N ILE A 826 19.68 3.25 31.19
CA ILE A 826 19.70 2.35 30.04
C ILE A 826 20.68 1.18 30.24
N HIS A 827 21.70 1.33 31.09
CA HIS A 827 22.69 0.28 31.39
C HIS A 827 23.11 0.23 32.87
N ASP A 828 23.88 -0.79 33.27
CA ASP A 828 24.47 -0.90 34.63
C ASP A 828 25.91 -0.33 34.63
N PRO A 829 26.14 0.88 35.17
CA PRO A 829 27.44 1.56 35.09
C PRO A 829 28.53 0.92 35.96
N THR A 830 28.22 -0.17 36.69
CA THR A 830 29.13 -0.85 37.64
C THR A 830 29.74 -2.15 37.07
N GLN A 831 29.33 -2.57 35.87
CA GLN A 831 29.74 -3.86 35.28
C GLN A 831 31.08 -3.83 34.52
N GLY A 832 31.74 -2.68 34.37
CA GLY A 832 33.02 -2.56 33.68
C GLY A 832 32.91 -2.86 32.19
N ASN A 833 33.75 -3.77 31.68
CA ASN A 833 33.80 -4.24 30.28
C ASN A 833 32.69 -5.26 29.97
N ARG A 834 31.48 -4.99 30.44
CA ARG A 834 30.33 -5.88 30.31
C ARG A 834 29.04 -5.10 30.50
N GLN A 835 28.00 -5.47 29.77
CA GLN A 835 26.62 -5.06 30.03
C GLN A 835 25.67 -6.24 29.79
N GLY A 836 25.07 -6.77 30.86
CA GLY A 836 24.15 -7.92 30.74
C GLY A 836 24.86 -9.17 30.20
N PRO A 837 24.38 -9.80 29.10
CA PRO A 837 25.07 -10.95 28.48
C PRO A 837 26.31 -10.56 27.67
N ASP A 838 26.45 -9.28 27.31
CA ASP A 838 27.50 -8.80 26.39
C ASP A 838 28.79 -8.52 27.15
N VAL A 839 29.86 -9.25 26.81
CA VAL A 839 31.15 -9.22 27.52
C VAL A 839 32.27 -8.81 26.57
N GLY A 840 33.03 -7.78 26.93
CA GLY A 840 34.15 -7.29 26.14
C GLY A 840 34.43 -5.80 26.36
N THR A 841 35.64 -5.36 26.03
CA THR A 841 36.05 -3.94 26.14
C THR A 841 35.20 -3.03 25.27
N GLN A 842 34.64 -3.55 24.18
CA GLN A 842 33.72 -2.85 23.29
C GLN A 842 32.38 -2.50 23.97
N TYR A 843 31.96 -3.25 24.99
CA TYR A 843 30.70 -3.01 25.72
C TYR A 843 30.89 -2.22 27.01
N ARG A 844 32.07 -1.59 27.21
CA ARG A 844 32.35 -0.82 28.41
C ARG A 844 31.50 0.45 28.48
N SER A 845 31.24 0.91 29.70
CA SER A 845 30.57 2.20 29.91
C SER A 845 31.55 3.37 29.76
N ALA A 846 31.25 4.35 28.90
CA ALA A 846 32.02 5.58 28.75
C ALA A 846 31.15 6.78 28.33
N ILE A 847 31.60 7.98 28.69
CA ILE A 847 31.04 9.27 28.29
C ILE A 847 32.18 10.07 27.63
N PHE A 848 31.96 10.51 26.39
CA PHE A 848 32.91 11.40 25.70
C PHE A 848 32.29 12.80 25.55
N THR A 849 32.88 13.79 26.21
CA THR A 849 32.33 15.15 26.27
C THR A 849 32.95 16.06 25.21
N THR A 850 32.13 16.93 24.61
CA THR A 850 32.55 17.81 23.51
C THR A 850 32.94 19.22 23.96
N SER A 851 32.52 19.63 25.15
CA SER A 851 32.84 20.94 25.75
C SER A 851 33.34 20.82 27.20
N ASP A 852 33.93 21.89 27.70
CA ASP A 852 34.32 22.01 29.13
C ASP A 852 33.10 21.93 30.06
N GLU A 853 32.00 22.55 29.66
CA GLU A 853 30.76 22.55 30.42
C GLU A 853 30.15 21.15 30.53
N GLN A 854 30.08 20.40 29.42
CA GLN A 854 29.65 18.99 29.46
C GLN A 854 30.56 18.14 30.33
N HIS A 855 31.87 18.40 30.31
CA HIS A 855 32.82 17.64 31.12
C HIS A 855 32.61 17.83 32.62
N GLU A 856 32.45 19.08 33.07
CA GLU A 856 32.19 19.38 34.48
C GLU A 856 30.81 18.87 34.91
N GLN A 857 29.78 18.98 34.06
CA GLN A 857 28.46 18.41 34.35
C GLN A 857 28.50 16.89 34.48
N ALA A 858 29.15 16.18 33.54
CA ALA A 858 29.29 14.73 33.61
C ALA A 858 30.09 14.28 34.84
N LYS A 859 31.17 15.00 35.18
CA LYS A 859 31.97 14.70 36.37
C LYS A 859 31.16 14.87 37.66
N ALA A 860 30.46 16.00 37.82
CA ALA A 860 29.61 16.26 38.97
C ALA A 860 28.49 15.21 39.07
N PHE A 861 27.88 14.84 37.94
CA PHE A 861 26.84 13.81 37.89
C PHE A 861 27.37 12.43 38.33
N LEU A 862 28.56 12.03 37.85
CA LEU A 862 29.20 10.78 38.25
C LEU A 862 29.52 10.75 39.75
N GLU A 863 30.05 11.84 40.30
CA GLU A 863 30.33 11.98 41.74
C GLU A 863 29.04 11.88 42.57
N ALA A 864 27.94 12.52 42.13
CA ALA A 864 26.63 12.43 42.79
C ALA A 864 26.07 11.00 42.76
N GLN A 865 26.08 10.33 41.60
CA GLN A 865 25.60 8.95 41.47
C GLN A 865 26.43 7.95 42.29
N GLN A 866 27.73 8.20 42.46
CA GLN A 866 28.61 7.36 43.27
C GLN A 866 28.39 7.54 44.78
N ASN A 867 28.01 8.74 45.24
CA ASN A 867 27.87 9.05 46.67
C ASN A 867 26.44 8.90 47.20
N GLU A 868 25.44 9.30 46.42
CA GLU A 868 24.05 9.47 46.89
C GLU A 868 23.04 8.63 46.09
N GLY A 869 23.43 8.10 44.92
CA GLY A 869 22.54 7.36 44.04
C GLY A 869 22.38 5.86 44.37
N ARG A 870 21.51 5.20 43.59
CA ARG A 870 21.32 3.73 43.56
C ARG A 870 22.61 2.91 43.54
N TRP A 871 23.66 3.48 42.94
CA TRP A 871 24.94 2.81 42.74
C TRP A 871 25.91 3.00 43.91
N SER A 872 25.56 3.74 44.97
CA SER A 872 26.46 4.06 46.10
C SER A 872 27.18 2.88 46.77
N LYS A 873 26.62 1.66 46.70
CA LYS A 873 27.22 0.43 47.25
C LYS A 873 28.11 -0.33 46.25
N ARG A 874 28.15 0.08 44.99
CA ARG A 874 28.90 -0.57 43.90
C ARG A 874 29.75 0.47 43.18
N LYS A 875 31.01 0.15 42.89
CA LYS A 875 31.91 1.10 42.23
C LYS A 875 31.45 1.34 40.79
N ILE A 876 31.16 2.58 40.43
CA ILE A 876 30.91 3.00 39.04
C ILE A 876 32.22 2.90 38.27
N THR A 877 32.14 2.28 37.09
CA THR A 877 33.28 2.04 36.18
C THR A 877 33.20 2.85 34.89
N THR A 878 32.16 3.69 34.73
CA THR A 878 32.00 4.57 33.58
C THR A 878 33.23 5.47 33.39
N GLU A 879 33.86 5.38 32.23
CA GLU A 879 34.97 6.24 31.86
C GLU A 879 34.47 7.63 31.45
N LEU A 880 35.11 8.69 31.96
CA LEU A 880 34.86 10.06 31.50
C LEU A 880 36.09 10.54 30.71
N ARG A 881 35.92 10.83 29.43
CA ARG A 881 36.99 11.31 28.55
C ARG A 881 36.52 12.51 27.72
N ARG A 882 37.47 13.30 27.21
CA ARG A 882 37.17 14.29 26.17
C ARG A 882 37.03 13.58 24.82
N ALA A 883 36.09 14.03 23.99
CA ALA A 883 35.99 13.60 22.60
C ALA A 883 37.19 14.10 21.78
N GLU A 884 37.78 15.23 22.18
CA GLU A 884 39.06 15.70 21.68
C GLU A 884 40.17 14.71 22.07
N GLY A 885 40.67 13.95 21.08
CA GLY A 885 41.63 12.86 21.28
C GLY A 885 41.04 11.44 21.27
N ALA A 886 39.74 11.29 20.98
CA ALA A 886 39.08 10.01 20.76
C ALA A 886 38.09 10.15 19.59
N LYS A 887 38.53 9.86 18.37
CA LYS A 887 37.72 10.06 17.17
C LYS A 887 36.50 9.13 17.17
N PHE A 888 35.34 9.67 16.81
CA PHE A 888 34.14 8.87 16.55
C PHE A 888 34.16 8.37 15.10
N TYR A 889 33.95 7.07 14.94
CA TYR A 889 33.78 6.43 13.64
C TYR A 889 32.36 5.91 13.53
N GLU A 890 31.62 6.36 12.52
CA GLU A 890 30.26 5.90 12.28
C GLU A 890 30.27 4.43 11.87
N ALA A 891 29.36 3.63 12.44
CA ALA A 891 29.22 2.24 12.06
C ALA A 891 28.55 2.11 10.68
N GLU A 892 28.74 0.97 10.03
CA GLU A 892 28.20 0.72 8.70
C GLU A 892 26.66 0.89 8.67
N GLU A 893 26.12 1.38 7.55
CA GLU A 893 24.70 1.79 7.39
C GLU A 893 23.65 0.77 7.88
N TYR A 894 23.95 -0.53 7.85
CA TYR A 894 23.03 -1.57 8.32
C TYR A 894 22.94 -1.67 9.86
N HIS A 895 23.82 -0.98 10.59
CA HIS A 895 23.80 -0.85 12.04
C HIS A 895 22.99 0.36 12.53
N GLN A 896 22.70 1.33 11.66
CA GLN A 896 21.92 2.53 12.00
C GLN A 896 20.43 2.21 12.04
N ASP A 897 19.71 2.86 12.95
CA ASP A 897 18.27 2.69 13.19
C ASP A 897 17.86 1.21 13.36
N TYR A 898 18.70 0.37 14.01
CA TYR A 898 18.61 -1.09 13.88
C TYR A 898 17.22 -1.63 14.28
N TYR A 899 16.68 -1.20 15.42
CA TYR A 899 15.36 -1.63 15.89
C TYR A 899 14.21 -0.99 15.10
N ALA A 900 14.38 0.22 14.56
CA ALA A 900 13.39 0.83 13.68
C ALA A 900 13.29 0.09 12.33
N ARG A 901 14.42 -0.40 11.79
CA ARG A 901 14.49 -1.14 10.52
C ARG A 901 14.13 -2.62 10.64
N LYS A 902 14.49 -3.27 11.75
CA LYS A 902 14.34 -4.73 11.94
C LYS A 902 13.18 -5.13 12.86
N GLY A 903 12.60 -4.19 13.60
CA GLY A 903 11.60 -4.46 14.63
C GLY A 903 12.21 -5.07 15.90
N GLY A 904 11.49 -4.98 17.02
CA GLY A 904 11.94 -5.44 18.33
C GLY A 904 12.31 -4.31 19.30
N THR A 905 12.87 -4.65 20.46
CA THR A 905 13.40 -3.67 21.43
C THR A 905 14.56 -4.30 22.20
N CYS A 906 15.48 -3.46 22.67
CA CYS A 906 16.62 -3.91 23.46
C CYS A 906 16.18 -4.58 24.77
N ALA A 907 16.75 -5.75 25.06
CA ALA A 907 16.53 -6.51 26.29
C ALA A 907 17.28 -5.95 27.52
N ALA A 908 18.05 -4.86 27.35
CA ALA A 908 18.72 -4.19 28.46
C ALA A 908 17.69 -3.63 29.45
N PRO A 909 17.87 -3.87 30.77
CA PRO A 909 16.91 -3.44 31.78
C PRO A 909 16.82 -1.90 31.83
N ILE A 910 15.59 -1.37 31.80
CA ILE A 910 15.34 0.05 32.09
C ILE A 910 15.17 0.21 33.59
N TYR A 911 16.07 0.97 34.19
CA TYR A 911 16.01 1.29 35.60
C TYR A 911 14.99 2.45 35.84
N PRO A 912 14.05 2.31 36.81
CA PRO A 912 13.11 3.38 37.16
C PRO A 912 13.84 4.61 37.74
N GLU A 913 13.21 5.79 37.72
CA GLU A 913 13.74 6.98 38.41
C GLU A 913 13.78 6.73 39.93
N ASP A 914 14.78 7.29 40.62
CA ASP A 914 14.89 7.26 42.08
C ASP A 914 13.93 8.27 42.73
#